data_AF-A0A2E4B9T1-F1
#
_entry.id   AF-A0A2E4B9T1-F1
#
_cell.length_a   1.000
_cell.length_b   1.000
_cell.length_c   1.000
_cell.angle_alpha   90.00
_cell.angle_beta   90.00
_cell.angle_gamma   90.00
#
_symmetry.space_group_name_H-M   'P 1'
#
loop_
_entity.id
_entity.type
_entity.pdbx_description
1 polymer ?
#
loop_
_entity_poly.entity_id
_entity_poly.type
_entity_poly.pdbx_seq_one_letter_code
_entity_poly.pdbx_strand_id
1 'polypeptide(L)'
;MDGRNTLNPHRHVEVPPGMSTAMRRAVTAVALVLTMLMAGCLGIGEDLAEVEPVSEPETTTVETGSWALVLMDSVRNPVAGDLLIFNVNGVAVENLDRLTIGQVTATYNGGEPETVLDVAASTNGEVVVAFIAEHTGVVTVNVELLPVADVTFTDGPVSLSTEVTVGQAGVRLVVPTAVNADEGLVAFTGRVAALRERPASDLDDLTCTAALDLSSNEDPLALTLDENLAFEVLLSEDGLQPLVTVTASCIGPVDTASDTRSVRLILSEKVLDADGDGVHDELDRCPNGIGEAQGWQSRSSSDHDGDGCRDRDEDDDDDDDGRFDVDDLCLSEPGWTSTENEDHDTDGCRDDSEDQDDDNDGRLDVEDACPRGTMGWTSLRAVDWDLDGCLDSGEDVDDDDDAVLDVDDACPKGESAWIQDNTTDWDFDGCLDRTEDEDDDNDGVNDADLNGTMLDMCPQSSLGAVVDEFGCAADQRDSDEDGVSDASDLCSSTPLGESVDAEGCHDMDDDGVHMQYDVCPNSPARWTIDADGCAVLQRPVDWTSTQGAPAVGGPFQTVGDFTAPTLDGTFTFSNIWDGNSTYLFLLMKTSGSSSSASTFTMNPGTLTRNLPDETHIVYGSYDSTYRSQVTDRKSDVEQRLSPAEEEAWEGRIHYLDLDLSGATGDLGEALSALGEPTTFGIDRFQRLRQTGSTYTWGTSSTTYDPQHMSHEAWMWHAEHPVEVRRLDPAVEAIDLMFEDQHQGGWGGGFTTAMNGTFDLNHDLETYDMMEMFHEHACSERRDRYQTSSGYAGCHEWDFEANLRICDRDNSSRCGTEFARWITTYGREGRWLTDLSPYLFMLDDGEDRRFTYRGANGGSLTITLLFSRWGESEVDHRPSSATFAFTGGQFNGSYNDPALYDREQTLNVPIDASRVRIVATITGHGFQKDDANCAEFCDHEHHFTIGSNTAYEWHPIVYSNTGCEQNVPGGVVANQFGSWPYGRAGWCAGQDVKQWTYDITDWVTPGATETLSYRGLFNGAEYQPTGETEAGGRNIHAEIWVVYDMPLTNRS
;
A
#
# COMPACT_ATOMS: atom_id res chain seq x y z
N MET A 1 38.02 34.17 -29.11
CA MET A 1 38.47 35.51 -28.69
C MET A 1 37.28 36.15 -28.03
N ASP A 2 37.38 36.31 -26.70
CA ASP A 2 36.67 37.23 -25.78
C ASP A 2 35.27 37.72 -26.17
N GLY A 3 34.25 37.69 -25.31
CA GLY A 3 34.26 37.70 -23.85
C GLY A 3 33.15 38.67 -23.38
N ARG A 4 32.47 38.29 -22.29
CA ARG A 4 31.73 39.16 -21.33
C ARG A 4 30.37 39.75 -21.75
N ASN A 5 29.38 39.93 -20.86
CA ASN A 5 29.02 39.39 -19.54
C ASN A 5 27.63 40.00 -19.15
N THR A 6 27.03 39.44 -18.10
CA THR A 6 26.05 40.00 -17.12
C THR A 6 24.54 40.13 -17.41
N LEU A 7 23.79 39.16 -16.85
CA LEU A 7 22.91 39.22 -15.66
C LEU A 7 21.48 39.82 -15.69
N ASN A 8 20.60 39.00 -15.08
CA ASN A 8 19.18 39.08 -14.66
C ASN A 8 19.00 40.03 -13.42
N PRO A 9 17.80 40.32 -12.82
CA PRO A 9 16.85 39.31 -12.27
C PRO A 9 15.32 39.62 -12.23
N HIS A 10 14.55 38.53 -12.11
CA HIS A 10 13.33 38.20 -11.36
C HIS A 10 12.27 39.25 -10.92
N ARG A 11 10.99 38.83 -11.06
CA ARG A 11 9.87 39.31 -10.24
C ARG A 11 8.96 38.13 -9.84
N HIS A 12 8.92 37.83 -8.53
CA HIS A 12 7.95 36.94 -7.87
C HIS A 12 6.54 37.54 -7.86
N VAL A 13 5.52 36.69 -7.87
CA VAL A 13 4.12 37.02 -7.58
C VAL A 13 3.71 36.25 -6.32
N GLU A 14 3.34 36.98 -5.26
CA GLU A 14 2.78 36.44 -4.01
C GLU A 14 1.28 36.14 -4.18
N VAL A 15 0.81 35.06 -3.53
CA VAL A 15 -0.60 34.63 -3.45
C VAL A 15 -1.08 34.76 -1.99
N PRO A 16 -2.29 35.29 -1.71
CA PRO A 16 -2.78 35.49 -0.34
C PRO A 16 -3.34 34.20 0.29
N PRO A 17 -3.33 34.05 1.63
CA PRO A 17 -3.77 32.84 2.31
C PRO A 17 -5.30 32.79 2.46
N GLY A 18 -5.94 31.73 1.94
CA GLY A 18 -7.37 31.46 2.15
C GLY A 18 -8.15 30.80 1.01
N MET A 19 -7.56 29.89 0.21
CA MET A 19 -8.27 29.14 -0.85
C MET A 19 -8.16 27.62 -0.66
N SER A 20 -9.27 26.89 -0.88
CA SER A 20 -9.38 25.44 -0.68
C SER A 20 -8.71 24.61 -1.79
N THR A 21 -8.34 23.38 -1.43
CA THR A 21 -7.56 22.39 -2.19
C THR A 21 -8.17 21.95 -3.52
N ALA A 22 -9.49 22.07 -3.72
CA ALA A 22 -10.15 21.69 -4.98
C ALA A 22 -9.74 22.56 -6.18
N MET A 23 -9.35 23.82 -5.95
CA MET A 23 -8.99 24.74 -7.04
C MET A 23 -7.51 24.67 -7.45
N ARG A 24 -6.67 23.94 -6.69
CA ARG A 24 -5.26 23.71 -7.06
C ARG A 24 -5.10 22.71 -8.21
N ARG A 25 -6.02 21.74 -8.38
CA ARG A 25 -6.00 20.80 -9.51
C ARG A 25 -6.38 21.45 -10.86
N ALA A 26 -7.13 22.55 -10.84
CA ALA A 26 -7.59 23.24 -12.05
C ALA A 26 -6.50 24.09 -12.74
N VAL A 27 -5.45 24.51 -12.02
CA VAL A 27 -4.39 25.37 -12.59
C VAL A 27 -3.27 24.55 -13.24
N THR A 28 -3.03 23.32 -12.77
CA THR A 28 -2.00 22.43 -13.33
C THR A 28 -2.42 21.84 -14.69
N ALA A 29 -3.72 21.57 -14.90
CA ALA A 29 -4.25 21.11 -16.20
C ALA A 29 -4.17 22.19 -17.30
N VAL A 30 -4.26 23.48 -16.94
CA VAL A 30 -4.16 24.60 -17.90
C VAL A 30 -2.71 24.85 -18.35
N ALA A 31 -1.71 24.46 -17.56
CA ALA A 31 -0.30 24.56 -17.95
C ALA A 31 0.08 23.54 -19.05
N LEU A 32 -0.57 22.37 -19.09
CA LEU A 32 -0.32 21.33 -20.10
C LEU A 32 -0.95 21.65 -21.47
N VAL A 33 -2.12 22.31 -21.47
CA VAL A 33 -2.80 22.72 -22.71
C VAL A 33 -2.12 23.92 -23.38
N LEU A 34 -1.48 24.81 -22.60
CA LEU A 34 -0.77 25.97 -23.16
C LEU A 34 0.63 25.64 -23.72
N THR A 35 1.29 24.57 -23.27
CA THR A 35 2.56 24.10 -23.83
C THR A 35 2.38 23.37 -25.18
N MET A 36 1.25 22.67 -25.38
CA MET A 36 0.92 22.08 -26.69
C MET A 36 0.55 23.12 -27.76
N LEU A 37 0.02 24.28 -27.37
CA LEU A 37 -0.34 25.37 -28.29
C LEU A 37 0.85 26.25 -28.74
N MET A 38 2.03 26.11 -28.12
CA MET A 38 3.23 26.92 -28.41
C MET A 38 4.23 26.24 -29.38
N ALA A 39 4.01 24.99 -29.80
CA ALA A 39 4.86 24.28 -30.77
C ALA A 39 4.54 24.62 -32.25
N GLY A 40 4.11 25.85 -32.53
CA GLY A 40 3.64 26.29 -33.84
C GLY A 40 4.56 25.95 -35.01
N CYS A 41 4.07 25.08 -35.91
CA CYS A 41 4.58 24.93 -37.27
C CYS A 41 3.51 25.38 -38.28
N LEU A 42 3.44 26.70 -38.48
CA LEU A 42 2.80 27.33 -39.62
C LEU A 42 3.69 27.16 -40.87
N GLY A 43 3.24 26.37 -41.84
CA GLY A 43 3.80 26.36 -43.20
C GLY A 43 3.01 27.29 -44.12
N ILE A 44 3.61 28.41 -44.54
CA ILE A 44 3.11 29.29 -45.62
C ILE A 44 4.14 29.35 -46.76
N GLY A 45 3.68 29.17 -48.01
CA GLY A 45 4.28 29.76 -49.22
C GLY A 45 4.69 28.82 -50.37
N GLU A 46 3.83 28.76 -51.41
CA GLU A 46 4.03 28.73 -52.90
C GLU A 46 5.13 27.81 -53.51
N ASP A 47 4.91 26.99 -54.56
CA ASP A 47 4.32 27.28 -55.88
C ASP A 47 3.93 25.98 -56.67
N LEU A 48 2.72 26.00 -57.25
CA LEU A 48 2.22 25.50 -58.57
C LEU A 48 2.55 24.09 -59.14
N ALA A 49 1.49 23.27 -59.33
CA ALA A 49 1.10 22.70 -60.64
C ALA A 49 -0.34 22.10 -60.67
N GLU A 50 -1.19 22.68 -61.55
CA GLU A 50 -2.42 22.22 -62.26
C GLU A 50 -3.33 21.14 -61.63
N VAL A 51 -4.48 21.48 -61.02
CA VAL A 51 -5.85 21.77 -61.55
C VAL A 51 -6.58 20.59 -62.25
N GLU A 52 -7.54 20.01 -61.53
CA GLU A 52 -8.80 19.43 -62.03
C GLU A 52 -9.97 20.12 -61.26
N PRO A 53 -11.15 20.37 -61.87
CA PRO A 53 -12.14 21.30 -61.32
C PRO A 53 -12.96 20.71 -60.16
N VAL A 54 -13.09 21.50 -59.10
CA VAL A 54 -13.97 21.30 -57.95
C VAL A 54 -15.43 21.48 -58.38
N SER A 55 -16.26 20.46 -58.14
CA SER A 55 -17.72 20.59 -58.08
C SER A 55 -18.14 21.20 -56.73
N GLU A 56 -19.17 22.05 -56.72
CA GLU A 56 -19.75 22.61 -55.50
C GLU A 56 -20.06 21.50 -54.45
N PRO A 57 -19.87 21.74 -53.14
CA PRO A 57 -20.20 20.73 -52.14
C PRO A 57 -21.72 20.52 -52.12
N GLU A 58 -22.15 19.28 -52.39
CA GLU A 58 -23.53 18.87 -52.15
C GLU A 58 -23.77 18.88 -50.63
N THR A 59 -24.49 19.87 -50.13
CA THR A 59 -24.96 19.88 -48.74
C THR A 59 -25.92 18.73 -48.55
N THR A 60 -25.57 17.79 -47.67
CA THR A 60 -26.41 16.62 -47.39
C THR A 60 -27.48 16.99 -46.36
N THR A 61 -28.76 16.70 -46.66
CA THR A 61 -29.86 16.97 -45.71
C THR A 61 -30.28 15.67 -45.00
N VAL A 62 -30.33 15.70 -43.66
CA VAL A 62 -30.71 14.57 -42.79
C VAL A 62 -32.07 14.85 -42.15
N GLU A 63 -33.02 13.90 -42.26
CA GLU A 63 -34.33 13.99 -41.60
C GLU A 63 -34.22 13.59 -40.12
N THR A 64 -34.64 14.47 -39.21
CA THR A 64 -34.43 14.32 -37.75
C THR A 64 -35.71 14.06 -36.95
N GLY A 65 -36.89 14.18 -37.56
CA GLY A 65 -38.18 14.11 -36.86
C GLY A 65 -38.56 12.75 -36.23
N SER A 66 -37.75 11.71 -36.45
CA SER A 66 -37.92 10.38 -35.83
C SER A 66 -36.98 10.12 -34.66
N TRP A 67 -36.09 11.06 -34.32
CA TRP A 67 -35.10 10.87 -33.27
C TRP A 67 -35.73 11.04 -31.89
N ALA A 68 -35.43 10.14 -30.97
CA ALA A 68 -35.96 10.18 -29.61
C ALA A 68 -34.89 9.74 -28.61
N LEU A 69 -34.71 10.53 -27.55
CA LEU A 69 -33.85 10.18 -26.42
C LEU A 69 -34.59 9.19 -25.51
N VAL A 70 -33.97 8.03 -25.25
CA VAL A 70 -34.55 6.97 -24.43
C VAL A 70 -33.51 6.49 -23.43
N LEU A 71 -33.92 6.30 -22.17
CA LEU A 71 -33.07 5.67 -21.16
C LEU A 71 -32.86 4.20 -21.52
N MET A 72 -31.62 3.71 -21.49
CA MET A 72 -31.33 2.32 -21.84
C MET A 72 -31.93 1.34 -20.82
N ASP A 73 -32.40 0.19 -21.29
CA ASP A 73 -33.01 -0.87 -20.45
C ASP A 73 -32.05 -1.45 -19.39
N SER A 74 -30.73 -1.23 -19.55
CA SER A 74 -29.71 -1.56 -18.56
C SER A 74 -29.82 -0.72 -17.28
N VAL A 75 -30.38 0.49 -17.37
CA VAL A 75 -30.58 1.40 -16.24
C VAL A 75 -31.99 1.18 -15.67
N ARG A 76 -32.10 0.39 -14.60
CA ARG A 76 -33.38 0.08 -13.94
C ARG A 76 -33.46 0.73 -12.56
N ASN A 77 -34.49 1.55 -12.34
CA ASN A 77 -34.75 2.27 -11.09
C ASN A 77 -33.52 3.05 -10.61
N PRO A 78 -33.02 4.00 -11.42
CA PRO A 78 -31.80 4.72 -11.08
C PRO A 78 -31.97 5.50 -9.79
N VAL A 79 -30.90 5.59 -9.03
CA VAL A 79 -30.77 6.40 -7.83
C VAL A 79 -29.68 7.46 -8.08
N ALA A 80 -29.57 8.50 -7.24
CA ALA A 80 -28.51 9.52 -7.45
C ALA A 80 -27.11 8.86 -7.50
N GLY A 81 -26.06 9.46 -8.03
CA GLY A 81 -24.75 8.81 -8.20
C GLY A 81 -24.69 7.66 -9.25
N ASP A 82 -25.81 7.13 -9.73
CA ASP A 82 -25.80 6.12 -10.80
C ASP A 82 -25.42 6.75 -12.15
N LEU A 83 -24.71 5.98 -12.97
CA LEU A 83 -24.47 6.31 -14.37
C LEU A 83 -25.78 6.15 -15.16
N LEU A 84 -26.36 7.27 -15.58
CA LEU A 84 -27.50 7.28 -16.49
C LEU A 84 -27.01 7.17 -17.92
N ILE A 85 -27.40 6.11 -18.62
CA ILE A 85 -27.05 5.87 -20.01
C ILE A 85 -28.28 6.05 -20.89
N PHE A 86 -28.19 6.97 -21.84
CA PHE A 86 -29.24 7.29 -22.79
C PHE A 86 -28.82 6.94 -24.21
N ASN A 87 -29.77 6.48 -25.00
CA ASN A 87 -29.60 6.23 -26.43
C ASN A 87 -30.54 7.13 -27.23
N VAL A 88 -30.06 7.69 -28.34
CA VAL A 88 -30.89 8.37 -29.33
C VAL A 88 -31.37 7.37 -30.40
N ASN A 89 -32.60 6.88 -30.20
CA ASN A 89 -33.25 6.00 -31.16
C ASN A 89 -33.64 6.76 -32.43
N GLY A 90 -33.52 6.09 -33.59
CA GLY A 90 -33.98 6.60 -34.88
C GLY A 90 -32.90 7.24 -35.75
N VAL A 91 -31.64 7.27 -35.30
CA VAL A 91 -30.48 7.67 -36.12
C VAL A 91 -30.06 6.47 -36.99
N ALA A 92 -30.05 6.63 -38.31
CA ALA A 92 -29.52 5.60 -39.21
C ALA A 92 -27.99 5.57 -39.15
N VAL A 93 -27.39 4.37 -39.22
CA VAL A 93 -25.93 4.15 -39.11
C VAL A 93 -25.13 5.05 -40.05
N GLU A 94 -25.63 5.28 -41.26
CA GLU A 94 -25.04 6.16 -42.28
C GLU A 94 -25.02 7.68 -41.93
N ASN A 95 -25.68 8.08 -40.84
CA ASN A 95 -25.75 9.46 -40.37
C ASN A 95 -25.01 9.68 -39.04
N LEU A 96 -24.35 8.66 -38.46
CA LEU A 96 -23.64 8.78 -37.18
C LEU A 96 -22.44 9.73 -37.28
N ASP A 97 -21.67 9.66 -38.37
CA ASP A 97 -20.53 10.56 -38.62
C ASP A 97 -20.96 11.98 -39.07
N ARG A 98 -22.28 12.23 -39.18
CA ARG A 98 -22.85 13.48 -39.70
C ARG A 98 -23.39 14.41 -38.63
N LEU A 99 -23.24 14.03 -37.36
CA LEU A 99 -23.71 14.79 -36.21
C LEU A 99 -22.63 14.87 -35.14
N THR A 100 -22.75 15.87 -34.27
CA THR A 100 -21.95 16.02 -33.05
C THR A 100 -22.90 16.29 -31.90
N ILE A 101 -22.49 15.87 -30.72
CA ILE A 101 -23.27 16.05 -29.50
C ILE A 101 -22.89 17.42 -28.92
N GLY A 102 -23.90 18.27 -28.78
CA GLY A 102 -23.79 19.62 -28.22
C GLY A 102 -23.93 19.60 -26.70
N GLN A 103 -24.59 20.62 -26.15
CA GLN A 103 -24.73 20.76 -24.71
C GLN A 103 -25.73 19.74 -24.14
N VAL A 104 -25.37 19.12 -23.02
CA VAL A 104 -26.27 18.28 -22.21
C VAL A 104 -26.66 19.06 -20.96
N THR A 105 -27.97 19.15 -20.70
CA THR A 105 -28.50 19.83 -19.52
C THR A 105 -29.44 18.91 -18.74
N ALA A 106 -29.38 19.01 -17.41
CA ALA A 106 -30.25 18.29 -16.51
C ALA A 106 -31.06 19.30 -15.68
N THR A 107 -32.35 19.03 -15.45
CA THR A 107 -33.21 19.83 -14.57
C THR A 107 -33.77 18.95 -13.48
N TYR A 108 -33.39 19.21 -12.23
CA TYR A 108 -33.82 18.42 -11.08
C TYR A 108 -35.07 19.04 -10.44
N ASN A 109 -36.10 18.22 -10.22
CA ASN A 109 -37.32 18.58 -9.49
C ASN A 109 -38.02 19.87 -9.99
N GLY A 110 -37.86 20.21 -11.27
CA GLY A 110 -38.42 21.43 -11.87
C GLY A 110 -37.71 22.74 -11.46
N GLY A 111 -36.46 22.65 -10.99
CA GLY A 111 -35.56 23.79 -10.74
C GLY A 111 -35.04 24.45 -12.03
N GLU A 112 -33.95 25.19 -11.92
CA GLU A 112 -33.27 25.77 -13.10
C GLU A 112 -32.46 24.70 -13.83
N PRO A 113 -32.36 24.74 -15.18
CA PRO A 113 -31.57 23.79 -15.94
C PRO A 113 -30.07 24.01 -15.73
N GLU A 114 -29.36 22.96 -15.34
CA GLU A 114 -27.92 22.95 -15.09
C GLU A 114 -27.19 22.26 -16.24
N THR A 115 -25.98 22.73 -16.55
CA THR A 115 -25.14 22.11 -17.58
C THR A 115 -24.32 21.00 -16.96
N VAL A 116 -24.43 19.79 -17.52
CA VAL A 116 -23.66 18.64 -17.03
C VAL A 116 -22.21 18.78 -17.52
N LEU A 117 -21.26 18.80 -16.60
CA LEU A 117 -19.84 19.08 -16.90
C LEU A 117 -19.08 17.83 -17.34
N ASP A 118 -19.37 16.67 -16.76
CA ASP A 118 -18.78 15.37 -17.08
C ASP A 118 -19.76 14.50 -17.88
N VAL A 119 -19.63 14.53 -19.21
CA VAL A 119 -20.49 13.79 -20.13
C VAL A 119 -19.63 12.89 -21.00
N ALA A 120 -19.83 11.58 -20.88
CA ALA A 120 -19.30 10.60 -21.82
C ALA A 120 -20.29 10.45 -22.99
N ALA A 121 -19.80 10.56 -24.22
CA ALA A 121 -20.66 10.50 -25.38
C ALA A 121 -19.96 9.76 -26.53
N SER A 122 -20.71 8.90 -27.24
CA SER A 122 -20.21 8.11 -28.36
C SER A 122 -21.21 8.09 -29.50
N THR A 123 -20.70 8.08 -30.72
CA THR A 123 -21.48 7.90 -31.96
C THR A 123 -21.11 6.59 -32.67
N ASN A 124 -20.28 5.73 -32.05
CA ASN A 124 -19.84 4.47 -32.65
C ASN A 124 -20.96 3.44 -32.61
N GLY A 125 -21.55 3.16 -33.77
CA GLY A 125 -22.65 2.20 -33.94
C GLY A 125 -24.04 2.78 -33.61
N GLU A 126 -24.18 3.50 -32.50
CA GLU A 126 -25.39 4.25 -32.10
C GLU A 126 -24.97 5.53 -31.36
N VAL A 127 -25.90 6.48 -31.14
CA VAL A 127 -25.62 7.70 -30.37
C VAL A 127 -25.95 7.46 -28.91
N VAL A 128 -24.93 7.39 -28.07
CA VAL A 128 -25.03 7.14 -26.63
C VAL A 128 -24.51 8.34 -25.86
N VAL A 129 -25.25 8.75 -24.84
CA VAL A 129 -24.86 9.82 -23.90
C VAL A 129 -24.99 9.27 -22.49
N ALA A 130 -23.92 9.37 -21.71
CA ALA A 130 -23.89 8.91 -20.32
C ALA A 130 -23.32 9.97 -19.39
N PHE A 131 -23.93 10.12 -18.22
CA PHE A 131 -23.43 10.98 -17.15
C PHE A 131 -23.98 10.51 -15.80
N ILE A 132 -23.38 10.97 -14.71
CA ILE A 132 -23.76 10.60 -13.34
C ILE A 132 -24.90 11.50 -12.85
N ALA A 133 -25.96 10.92 -12.28
CA ALA A 133 -27.07 11.69 -11.73
C ALA A 133 -26.73 12.30 -10.36
N GLU A 134 -26.35 13.58 -10.28
CA GLU A 134 -25.86 14.15 -9.01
C GLU A 134 -26.91 14.28 -7.88
N HIS A 135 -28.20 14.38 -8.21
CA HIS A 135 -29.26 14.61 -7.21
C HIS A 135 -30.47 13.68 -7.35
N THR A 136 -31.20 13.50 -6.25
CA THR A 136 -32.44 12.71 -6.20
C THR A 136 -33.63 13.51 -6.71
N GLY A 137 -34.59 12.87 -7.37
CA GLY A 137 -35.76 13.57 -7.91
C GLY A 137 -36.21 13.14 -9.29
N VAL A 138 -37.20 13.87 -9.82
CA VAL A 138 -37.54 13.78 -11.25
C VAL A 138 -36.54 14.64 -12.02
N VAL A 139 -35.76 14.00 -12.88
CA VAL A 139 -34.71 14.64 -13.70
C VAL A 139 -35.20 14.72 -15.14
N THR A 140 -35.29 15.93 -15.67
CA THR A 140 -35.50 16.17 -17.10
C THR A 140 -34.14 16.35 -17.77
N VAL A 141 -33.76 15.42 -18.63
CA VAL A 141 -32.49 15.44 -19.36
C VAL A 141 -32.72 15.95 -20.77
N ASN A 142 -31.95 16.95 -21.19
CA ASN A 142 -31.97 17.48 -22.55
C ASN A 142 -30.59 17.33 -23.21
N VAL A 143 -30.57 16.75 -24.40
CA VAL A 143 -29.37 16.58 -25.24
C VAL A 143 -29.54 17.37 -26.53
N GLU A 144 -28.61 18.27 -26.81
CA GLU A 144 -28.54 18.98 -28.08
C GLU A 144 -27.70 18.21 -29.11
N LEU A 145 -28.20 18.10 -30.34
CA LEU A 145 -27.51 17.48 -31.47
C LEU A 145 -27.29 18.50 -32.58
N LEU A 146 -26.04 18.62 -33.02
CA LEU A 146 -25.57 19.62 -33.98
C LEU A 146 -25.08 18.95 -35.27
N PRO A 147 -25.39 19.49 -36.46
CA PRO A 147 -24.85 18.98 -37.71
C PRO A 147 -23.36 19.32 -37.83
N VAL A 148 -22.57 18.39 -38.40
CA VAL A 148 -21.18 18.67 -38.80
C VAL A 148 -21.13 19.59 -40.03
N ALA A 149 -19.95 20.15 -40.34
CA ALA A 149 -19.76 21.00 -41.51
C ALA A 149 -20.27 20.31 -42.81
N ASP A 150 -20.97 21.07 -43.66
CA ASP A 150 -21.59 20.62 -44.92
C ASP A 150 -22.80 19.66 -44.80
N VAL A 151 -23.35 19.46 -43.59
CA VAL A 151 -24.61 18.75 -43.33
C VAL A 151 -25.69 19.73 -42.84
N THR A 152 -26.94 19.52 -43.24
CA THR A 152 -28.10 20.28 -42.74
C THR A 152 -29.15 19.34 -42.17
N PHE A 153 -29.61 19.59 -40.95
CA PHE A 153 -30.77 18.89 -40.38
C PHE A 153 -32.06 19.55 -40.89
N THR A 154 -33.10 18.75 -41.16
CA THR A 154 -34.38 19.27 -41.67
C THR A 154 -35.04 20.29 -40.74
N ASP A 155 -34.84 20.15 -39.43
CA ASP A 155 -35.47 20.97 -38.40
C ASP A 155 -34.48 21.95 -37.72
N GLY A 156 -33.25 22.06 -38.24
CA GLY A 156 -32.14 22.76 -37.55
C GLY A 156 -31.52 21.92 -36.43
N PRO A 157 -30.70 22.52 -35.54
CA PRO A 157 -30.23 21.87 -34.31
C PRO A 157 -31.39 21.24 -33.55
N VAL A 158 -31.22 19.98 -33.12
CA VAL A 158 -32.29 19.21 -32.49
C VAL A 158 -31.99 19.09 -31.01
N SER A 159 -32.94 19.47 -30.16
CA SER A 159 -32.89 19.23 -28.72
C SER A 159 -33.86 18.11 -28.38
N LEU A 160 -33.34 17.00 -27.84
CA LEU A 160 -34.13 15.86 -27.40
C LEU A 160 -34.23 15.84 -25.89
N SER A 161 -35.41 15.56 -25.34
CA SER A 161 -35.66 15.58 -23.90
C SER A 161 -36.34 14.32 -23.41
N THR A 162 -35.94 13.81 -22.24
CA THR A 162 -36.64 12.71 -21.54
C THR A 162 -36.67 12.94 -20.03
N GLU A 163 -37.65 12.35 -19.35
CA GLU A 163 -37.78 12.41 -17.89
C GLU A 163 -37.44 11.06 -17.27
N VAL A 164 -36.59 11.09 -16.24
CA VAL A 164 -36.19 9.92 -15.46
C VAL A 164 -36.47 10.22 -13.99
N THR A 165 -37.07 9.26 -13.28
CA THR A 165 -37.21 9.35 -11.82
C THR A 165 -35.99 8.70 -11.19
N VAL A 166 -35.23 9.50 -10.45
CA VAL A 166 -34.05 9.11 -9.71
C VAL A 166 -34.43 8.99 -8.23
N GLY A 167 -34.40 7.77 -7.69
CA GLY A 167 -34.75 7.48 -6.29
C GLY A 167 -33.67 7.90 -5.28
N GLN A 168 -33.99 7.84 -3.99
CA GLN A 168 -33.02 8.08 -2.92
C GLN A 168 -32.08 6.89 -2.71
N ALA A 169 -30.85 7.18 -2.26
CA ALA A 169 -30.04 6.16 -1.60
C ALA A 169 -30.80 5.65 -0.37
N GLY A 170 -30.78 4.34 -0.14
CA GLY A 170 -31.21 3.81 1.15
C GLY A 170 -30.30 4.29 2.30
N VAL A 171 -30.60 3.86 3.52
CA VAL A 171 -29.82 4.19 4.73
C VAL A 171 -29.42 2.92 5.46
N ARG A 172 -28.30 2.95 6.18
CA ARG A 172 -27.82 1.85 7.00
C ARG A 172 -27.65 2.30 8.45
N LEU A 173 -28.10 1.44 9.35
CA LEU A 173 -27.97 1.65 10.78
C LEU A 173 -26.75 0.88 11.29
N VAL A 174 -25.75 1.61 11.79
CA VAL A 174 -24.56 1.03 12.40
C VAL A 174 -24.78 1.01 13.91
N VAL A 175 -25.00 -0.19 14.45
CA VAL A 175 -25.17 -0.45 15.88
C VAL A 175 -24.36 -1.69 16.28
N PRO A 176 -23.91 -1.78 17.53
CA PRO A 176 -23.20 -2.97 18.02
C PRO A 176 -24.07 -4.23 17.94
N THR A 177 -23.45 -5.37 17.63
CA THR A 177 -24.12 -6.68 17.64
C THR A 177 -24.54 -7.06 19.06
N ALA A 178 -23.71 -6.73 20.06
CA ALA A 178 -24.05 -6.87 21.46
C ALA A 178 -23.35 -5.83 22.34
N VAL A 179 -23.94 -5.53 23.49
CA VAL A 179 -23.49 -4.50 24.44
C VAL A 179 -23.56 -5.06 25.85
N ASN A 180 -22.54 -4.79 26.66
CA ASN A 180 -22.56 -5.11 28.08
C ASN A 180 -23.47 -4.12 28.83
N ALA A 181 -24.31 -4.67 29.70
CA ALA A 181 -25.28 -3.98 30.50
C ALA A 181 -24.87 -4.13 31.97
N ASP A 182 -23.90 -3.31 32.39
CA ASP A 182 -23.41 -3.29 33.76
C ASP A 182 -24.45 -2.64 34.68
N GLU A 183 -24.85 -3.33 35.75
CA GLU A 183 -25.75 -2.80 36.79
C GLU A 183 -27.12 -2.27 36.27
N GLY A 184 -27.62 -2.82 35.15
CA GLY A 184 -28.87 -2.36 34.53
C GLY A 184 -28.73 -1.05 33.74
N LEU A 185 -27.51 -0.50 33.64
CA LEU A 185 -27.17 0.60 32.75
C LEU A 185 -26.72 0.03 31.40
N VAL A 186 -27.45 0.36 30.33
CA VAL A 186 -27.06 0.04 28.95
C VAL A 186 -26.60 1.33 28.31
N ALA A 187 -25.34 1.36 27.89
CA ALA A 187 -24.76 2.47 27.14
C ALA A 187 -24.22 1.96 25.81
N PHE A 188 -24.73 2.48 24.70
CA PHE A 188 -24.08 2.28 23.40
C PHE A 188 -24.33 3.45 22.46
N THR A 189 -23.38 3.68 21.58
CA THR A 189 -23.53 4.63 20.48
C THR A 189 -23.89 3.88 19.20
N GLY A 190 -24.71 4.50 18.37
CA GLY A 190 -24.95 4.06 16.99
C GLY A 190 -24.99 5.25 16.05
N ARG A 191 -25.10 5.00 14.76
CA ARG A 191 -25.28 6.07 13.77
C ARG A 191 -26.12 5.62 12.59
N VAL A 192 -26.85 6.57 12.02
CA VAL A 192 -27.51 6.41 10.73
C VAL A 192 -26.56 6.95 9.66
N ALA A 193 -26.19 6.10 8.72
CA ALA A 193 -25.29 6.48 7.64
C ALA A 193 -25.97 6.30 6.28
N ALA A 194 -25.60 7.13 5.31
CA ALA A 194 -25.97 6.93 3.91
C ALA A 194 -25.38 5.62 3.39
N LEU A 195 -26.05 5.01 2.42
CA LEU A 195 -25.48 3.96 1.59
C LEU A 195 -24.31 4.52 0.73
N ARG A 196 -23.08 4.49 1.27
CA ARG A 196 -21.78 4.88 0.66
C ARG A 196 -21.38 4.08 -0.58
N GLU A 197 -21.98 4.44 -1.71
CA GLU A 197 -21.22 4.70 -2.94
C GLU A 197 -21.08 6.21 -3.22
N ARG A 198 -21.35 7.08 -2.23
CA ARG A 198 -21.63 8.52 -2.47
C ARG A 198 -21.04 9.45 -1.41
N PRO A 199 -20.75 10.73 -1.74
CA PRO A 199 -20.26 11.72 -0.79
C PRO A 199 -21.25 11.95 0.37
N ALA A 200 -20.72 12.33 1.54
CA ALA A 200 -21.49 12.58 2.76
C ALA A 200 -22.62 13.63 2.58
N SER A 201 -22.54 14.45 1.53
CA SER A 201 -23.55 15.46 1.16
C SER A 201 -24.90 14.90 0.73
N ASP A 202 -25.01 13.59 0.44
CA ASP A 202 -26.27 12.96 0.02
C ASP A 202 -27.30 12.84 1.16
N LEU A 203 -26.87 12.99 2.41
CA LEU A 203 -27.75 13.05 3.58
C LEU A 203 -28.25 14.47 3.87
N ASP A 204 -27.68 15.50 3.24
CA ASP A 204 -27.99 16.90 3.55
C ASP A 204 -29.44 17.28 3.21
N ASP A 205 -30.05 16.57 2.25
CA ASP A 205 -31.46 16.73 1.83
C ASP A 205 -32.44 15.75 2.51
N LEU A 206 -31.95 14.88 3.40
CA LEU A 206 -32.75 13.83 4.05
C LEU A 206 -33.08 14.17 5.50
N THR A 207 -34.34 13.93 5.89
CA THR A 207 -34.77 14.05 7.28
C THR A 207 -34.77 12.68 7.95
N CYS A 208 -33.70 12.40 8.71
CA CYS A 208 -33.50 11.12 9.40
C CYS A 208 -34.05 11.11 10.83
N THR A 209 -34.62 9.98 11.22
CA THR A 209 -35.07 9.69 12.58
C THR A 209 -34.63 8.28 12.97
N ALA A 210 -34.30 8.06 14.24
CA ALA A 210 -34.02 6.73 14.78
C ALA A 210 -34.89 6.47 16.02
N ALA A 211 -35.30 5.22 16.21
CA ALA A 211 -36.10 4.80 17.35
C ALA A 211 -35.63 3.45 17.88
N LEU A 212 -35.70 3.26 19.19
CA LEU A 212 -35.34 2.04 19.90
C LEU A 212 -36.59 1.38 20.47
N ASP A 213 -36.83 0.13 20.09
CA ASP A 213 -37.89 -0.73 20.62
C ASP A 213 -37.34 -1.58 21.79
N LEU A 214 -37.89 -1.32 22.98
CA LEU A 214 -37.52 -1.94 24.25
C LEU A 214 -38.44 -3.13 24.62
N SER A 215 -39.65 -3.23 24.02
CA SER A 215 -40.56 -4.36 24.19
C SER A 215 -41.78 -4.29 23.26
N SER A 216 -42.37 -5.44 22.93
CA SER A 216 -43.55 -5.54 22.05
C SER A 216 -44.85 -4.84 22.52
N ASN A 217 -44.87 -4.14 23.66
CA ASN A 217 -46.06 -3.49 24.23
C ASN A 217 -45.87 -2.00 24.62
N GLU A 218 -44.71 -1.40 24.34
CA GLU A 218 -44.46 0.03 24.60
C GLU A 218 -44.17 0.79 23.30
N ASP A 219 -44.38 2.11 23.30
CA ASP A 219 -44.07 2.95 22.14
C ASP A 219 -42.54 3.04 21.97
N PRO A 220 -42.00 2.94 20.74
CA PRO A 220 -40.56 3.04 20.50
C PRO A 220 -39.98 4.35 21.05
N LEU A 221 -38.85 4.25 21.75
CA LEU A 221 -38.11 5.40 22.27
C LEU A 221 -37.42 6.14 21.12
N ALA A 222 -37.84 7.37 20.84
CA ALA A 222 -37.18 8.19 19.81
C ALA A 222 -35.77 8.60 20.25
N LEU A 223 -34.77 8.34 19.40
CA LEU A 223 -33.38 8.69 19.61
C LEU A 223 -33.08 10.05 18.96
N THR A 224 -32.24 10.86 19.61
CA THR A 224 -31.81 12.15 19.06
C THR A 224 -30.54 11.93 18.24
N LEU A 225 -30.58 12.32 16.97
CA LEU A 225 -29.43 12.28 16.06
C LEU A 225 -28.65 13.61 16.16
N ASP A 226 -27.32 13.54 16.16
CA ASP A 226 -26.44 14.70 16.08
C ASP A 226 -26.18 15.18 14.63
N GLU A 227 -25.26 16.12 14.45
CA GLU A 227 -24.89 16.68 13.14
C GLU A 227 -24.22 15.65 12.20
N ASN A 228 -23.70 14.55 12.75
CA ASN A 228 -23.12 13.43 12.00
C ASN A 228 -24.09 12.24 11.92
N LEU A 229 -25.38 12.45 12.25
CA LEU A 229 -26.41 11.42 12.34
C LEU A 229 -26.08 10.27 13.31
N ALA A 230 -25.21 10.52 14.29
CA ALA A 230 -24.92 9.62 15.38
C ALA A 230 -25.91 9.81 16.54
N PHE A 231 -26.09 8.78 17.34
CA PHE A 231 -26.92 8.79 18.54
C PHE A 231 -26.25 8.02 19.67
N GLU A 232 -26.58 8.40 20.88
CA GLU A 232 -26.20 7.70 22.10
C GLU A 232 -27.46 7.16 22.78
N VAL A 233 -27.41 5.89 23.15
CA VAL A 233 -28.44 5.22 23.95
C VAL A 233 -27.89 5.06 25.35
N LEU A 234 -28.54 5.69 26.32
CA LEU A 234 -28.30 5.51 27.74
C LEU A 234 -29.62 5.09 28.40
N LEU A 235 -29.71 3.83 28.85
CA LEU A 235 -30.90 3.29 29.50
C LEU A 235 -30.54 2.83 30.91
N SER A 236 -31.42 3.10 31.87
CA SER A 236 -31.37 2.54 33.21
C SER A 236 -32.75 1.99 33.57
N GLU A 237 -33.06 0.77 33.12
CA GLU A 237 -34.38 0.15 33.37
C GLU A 237 -34.26 -1.30 33.84
N ASP A 238 -35.08 -1.64 34.85
CA ASP A 238 -35.23 -3.00 35.34
C ASP A 238 -36.11 -3.82 34.39
N GLY A 239 -35.64 -5.00 33.98
CA GLY A 239 -36.45 -5.95 33.18
C GLY A 239 -36.34 -5.79 31.66
N LEU A 240 -35.28 -5.13 31.18
CA LEU A 240 -34.93 -5.06 29.76
C LEU A 240 -34.91 -6.45 29.11
N GLN A 241 -35.46 -6.54 27.90
CA GLN A 241 -35.35 -7.76 27.10
C GLN A 241 -33.88 -7.93 26.66
N PRO A 242 -33.38 -9.17 26.58
CA PRO A 242 -32.00 -9.45 26.16
C PRO A 242 -31.70 -9.08 24.70
N LEU A 243 -32.72 -8.70 23.92
CA LEU A 243 -32.61 -8.24 22.54
C LEU A 243 -33.46 -6.98 22.38
N VAL A 244 -32.83 -5.88 21.98
CA VAL A 244 -33.50 -4.61 21.66
C VAL A 244 -33.37 -4.34 20.16
N THR A 245 -34.32 -3.62 19.57
CA THR A 245 -34.32 -3.36 18.12
C THR A 245 -34.28 -1.87 17.85
N VAL A 246 -33.34 -1.40 17.04
CA VAL A 246 -33.22 -0.02 16.60
C VAL A 246 -33.68 0.07 15.15
N THR A 247 -34.57 1.02 14.86
CA THR A 247 -35.05 1.32 13.51
C THR A 247 -34.68 2.75 13.15
N ALA A 248 -34.00 2.94 12.03
CA ALA A 248 -33.80 4.24 11.42
C ALA A 248 -34.74 4.41 10.22
N SER A 249 -35.28 5.62 10.05
CA SER A 249 -36.07 6.01 8.88
C SER A 249 -35.69 7.41 8.43
N CYS A 250 -35.32 7.54 7.17
CA CYS A 250 -34.95 8.79 6.52
C CYS A 250 -35.93 9.08 5.38
N ILE A 251 -36.55 10.26 5.45
CA ILE A 251 -37.56 10.71 4.48
C ILE A 251 -36.91 11.77 3.57
N GLY A 252 -36.98 11.53 2.26
CA GLY A 252 -36.60 12.50 1.24
C GLY A 252 -37.71 12.82 0.22
N PRO A 253 -37.36 13.41 -0.94
CA PRO A 253 -38.34 14.03 -1.84
C PRO A 253 -39.28 13.07 -2.59
N VAL A 254 -38.85 11.83 -2.85
CA VAL A 254 -39.55 10.88 -3.77
C VAL A 254 -39.98 9.58 -3.07
N ASP A 255 -39.22 9.14 -2.06
CA ASP A 255 -39.31 7.84 -1.38
C ASP A 255 -38.81 7.94 0.08
N THR A 256 -38.88 6.84 0.84
CA THR A 256 -38.44 6.77 2.24
C THR A 256 -37.54 5.56 2.42
N ALA A 257 -36.37 5.77 3.02
CA ALA A 257 -35.43 4.73 3.35
C ALA A 257 -35.56 4.33 4.83
N SER A 258 -35.41 3.04 5.14
CA SER A 258 -35.39 2.57 6.53
C SER A 258 -34.49 1.36 6.70
N ASP A 259 -33.81 1.28 7.83
CA ASP A 259 -33.04 0.10 8.25
C ASP A 259 -33.44 -0.28 9.68
N THR A 260 -33.40 -1.57 10.00
CA THR A 260 -33.74 -2.10 11.33
C THR A 260 -32.74 -3.14 11.75
N ARG A 261 -32.11 -2.92 12.92
CA ARG A 261 -31.06 -3.77 13.47
C ARG A 261 -31.35 -4.10 14.92
N SER A 262 -30.99 -5.30 15.35
CA SER A 262 -31.15 -5.71 16.75
C SER A 262 -29.79 -5.73 17.46
N VAL A 263 -29.78 -5.30 18.72
CA VAL A 263 -28.62 -5.28 19.61
C VAL A 263 -28.90 -6.21 20.79
N ARG A 264 -27.99 -7.13 21.08
CA ARG A 264 -28.11 -8.05 22.24
C ARG A 264 -27.51 -7.42 23.51
N LEU A 265 -28.16 -7.58 24.65
CA LEU A 265 -27.68 -7.08 25.95
C LEU A 265 -27.04 -8.22 26.78
N ILE A 266 -25.82 -8.02 27.27
CA ILE A 266 -25.06 -8.96 28.10
C ILE A 266 -24.96 -8.38 29.52
N LEU A 267 -25.64 -8.99 30.50
CA LEU A 267 -25.69 -8.48 31.87
C LEU A 267 -24.49 -9.02 32.68
N SER A 268 -23.63 -8.13 33.21
CA SER A 268 -22.42 -8.48 33.98
C SER A 268 -22.55 -8.21 35.49
N GLU A 269 -21.83 -8.97 36.31
CA GLU A 269 -21.60 -8.73 37.75
C GLU A 269 -20.14 -8.22 37.97
N LYS A 270 -19.92 -7.24 38.87
CA LYS A 270 -18.62 -6.56 39.10
C LYS A 270 -17.75 -7.17 40.23
N VAL A 271 -16.44 -6.95 40.07
CA VAL A 271 -15.24 -7.18 40.92
C VAL A 271 -15.16 -6.22 42.14
N LEU A 272 -14.50 -6.66 43.23
CA LEU A 272 -14.44 -6.05 44.58
C LEU A 272 -13.21 -5.15 44.80
N ASP A 273 -13.41 -4.05 45.55
CA ASP A 273 -12.44 -3.15 46.21
C ASP A 273 -12.95 -3.04 47.66
N ALA A 274 -12.23 -3.64 48.61
CA ALA A 274 -12.78 -3.99 49.92
C ALA A 274 -12.91 -2.81 50.89
N ASP A 275 -12.08 -1.77 50.77
CA ASP A 275 -12.10 -0.59 51.64
C ASP A 275 -12.34 0.74 50.89
N GLY A 276 -12.40 0.71 49.56
CA GLY A 276 -12.93 1.77 48.72
C GLY A 276 -11.98 2.95 48.53
N ASP A 277 -10.68 2.76 48.77
CA ASP A 277 -9.70 3.85 48.78
C ASP A 277 -9.19 4.27 47.38
N GLY A 278 -9.55 3.49 46.35
CA GLY A 278 -9.24 3.74 44.95
C GLY A 278 -8.11 2.87 44.37
N VAL A 279 -7.53 1.95 45.13
CA VAL A 279 -6.56 0.95 44.65
C VAL A 279 -7.18 -0.45 44.75
N HIS A 280 -7.08 -1.26 43.69
CA HIS A 280 -7.66 -2.61 43.70
C HIS A 280 -6.96 -3.52 44.74
N ASP A 281 -7.70 -4.41 45.42
CA ASP A 281 -7.18 -5.32 46.48
C ASP A 281 -5.87 -6.07 46.12
N GLU A 282 -5.59 -6.27 44.83
CA GLU A 282 -4.41 -6.98 44.32
C GLU A 282 -3.19 -6.08 44.03
N LEU A 283 -3.38 -4.76 44.03
CA LEU A 283 -2.33 -3.74 43.86
C LEU A 283 -2.11 -2.89 45.11
N ASP A 284 -2.89 -3.15 46.17
CA ASP A 284 -2.77 -2.48 47.46
C ASP A 284 -1.88 -3.29 48.43
N ARG A 285 -0.87 -2.66 49.04
CA ARG A 285 -0.07 -3.28 50.10
C ARG A 285 -0.80 -3.33 51.44
N CYS A 286 -1.91 -2.62 51.55
CA CYS A 286 -2.76 -2.46 52.72
C CYS A 286 -4.28 -2.80 52.45
N PRO A 287 -4.70 -3.94 51.83
CA PRO A 287 -6.04 -4.19 51.21
C PRO A 287 -7.32 -4.18 52.08
N ASN A 288 -7.23 -3.86 53.36
CA ASN A 288 -8.39 -3.69 54.27
C ASN A 288 -8.07 -2.56 55.28
N GLY A 289 -7.33 -1.56 54.82
CA GLY A 289 -6.74 -0.47 55.57
C GLY A 289 -7.72 0.66 55.84
N ILE A 290 -7.22 1.90 55.84
CA ILE A 290 -8.02 3.09 56.11
C ILE A 290 -8.50 3.65 54.77
N GLY A 291 -9.66 3.25 54.27
CA GLY A 291 -10.20 3.70 52.98
C GLY A 291 -11.33 4.73 53.05
N GLU A 292 -12.22 4.74 52.05
CA GLU A 292 -13.28 5.74 51.88
C GLU A 292 -14.20 5.83 53.10
N ALA A 293 -14.45 4.70 53.77
CA ALA A 293 -15.27 4.64 54.98
C ALA A 293 -14.71 5.50 56.14
N GLN A 294 -13.40 5.76 56.16
CA GLN A 294 -12.73 6.67 57.11
C GLN A 294 -12.37 8.04 56.50
N GLY A 295 -12.75 8.30 55.25
CA GLY A 295 -12.61 9.58 54.57
C GLY A 295 -11.22 9.82 53.95
N TRP A 296 -10.52 8.75 53.57
CA TRP A 296 -9.21 8.82 52.92
C TRP A 296 -9.25 8.13 51.54
N GLN A 297 -8.42 8.61 50.60
CA GLN A 297 -8.22 8.10 49.23
C GLN A 297 -6.75 8.33 48.87
N SER A 298 -6.08 7.39 48.19
CA SER A 298 -4.66 7.55 47.80
C SER A 298 -4.48 8.69 46.79
N ARG A 299 -3.55 9.62 47.09
CA ARG A 299 -3.20 10.80 46.27
C ARG A 299 -1.75 11.19 46.55
N SER A 300 -1.03 11.65 45.52
CA SER A 300 0.40 12.06 45.52
C SER A 300 0.85 13.12 46.55
N SER A 301 -0.08 13.68 47.33
CA SER A 301 0.18 14.69 48.36
C SER A 301 0.07 14.16 49.79
N SER A 302 -0.26 12.89 49.97
CA SER A 302 -0.40 12.22 51.27
C SER A 302 0.00 10.74 51.25
N ASP A 303 0.57 10.31 50.14
CA ASP A 303 1.13 8.99 49.80
C ASP A 303 2.15 9.33 48.70
N HIS A 304 3.35 9.74 49.14
CA HIS A 304 4.30 10.45 48.28
C HIS A 304 5.01 9.54 47.26
N ASP A 305 5.04 8.23 47.51
CA ASP A 305 5.62 7.22 46.64
C ASP A 305 4.61 6.24 46.02
N GLY A 306 3.33 6.27 46.43
CA GLY A 306 2.18 5.77 45.67
C GLY A 306 1.88 4.28 45.83
N ASP A 307 2.17 3.70 47.00
CA ASP A 307 2.05 2.26 47.24
C ASP A 307 0.82 1.83 48.07
N GLY A 308 -0.07 2.78 48.40
CA GLY A 308 -1.36 2.53 49.04
C GLY A 308 -1.38 2.72 50.56
N CYS A 309 -0.29 3.18 51.20
CA CYS A 309 -0.22 3.43 52.66
C CYS A 309 0.20 4.90 52.96
N ARG A 310 -0.01 5.44 54.19
CA ARG A 310 -0.04 6.91 54.43
C ARG A 310 1.16 7.47 55.23
N ASP A 311 2.04 8.24 54.56
CA ASP A 311 3.30 8.84 55.05
C ASP A 311 3.31 9.29 56.54
N ARG A 312 2.36 10.13 56.95
CA ARG A 312 2.42 10.87 58.23
C ARG A 312 2.54 10.00 59.49
N ASP A 313 1.92 8.84 59.48
CA ASP A 313 1.83 8.00 60.67
C ASP A 313 2.45 6.60 60.42
N GLU A 314 3.01 6.41 59.22
CA GLU A 314 3.54 5.14 58.74
C GLU A 314 4.99 5.27 58.13
N ASP A 315 5.69 6.45 58.14
CA ASP A 315 7.10 6.73 57.64
C ASP A 315 7.94 7.83 58.43
N ASP A 316 9.31 7.93 58.35
CA ASP A 316 10.23 8.61 59.35
C ASP A 316 11.58 9.34 58.87
N ASP A 317 11.72 9.94 57.66
CA ASP A 317 12.85 10.86 57.24
C ASP A 317 12.37 11.94 56.23
N ASP A 318 12.38 13.23 56.60
CA ASP A 318 11.31 14.14 56.15
C ASP A 318 11.67 15.18 55.03
N ASP A 319 12.94 15.50 54.72
CA ASP A 319 13.27 16.41 53.60
C ASP A 319 14.54 16.09 52.77
N ASP A 320 15.25 15.02 53.12
CA ASP A 320 16.34 14.37 52.36
C ASP A 320 17.37 15.32 51.69
N ASP A 321 17.76 16.44 52.34
CA ASP A 321 18.86 17.35 51.90
C ASP A 321 20.27 16.88 52.34
N GLY A 322 20.32 15.65 52.87
CA GLY A 322 21.54 14.90 53.15
C GLY A 322 22.27 15.29 54.43
N ARG A 323 21.71 16.20 55.25
CA ARG A 323 22.27 16.55 56.57
C ARG A 323 21.17 16.58 57.63
N PHE A 324 21.01 15.45 58.34
CA PHE A 324 20.14 15.38 59.53
C PHE A 324 20.34 16.60 60.45
N ASP A 325 19.23 17.19 60.90
CA ASP A 325 19.00 18.51 61.50
C ASP A 325 19.95 19.08 62.61
N VAL A 326 21.24 18.75 62.69
CA VAL A 326 22.09 19.00 63.88
C VAL A 326 23.42 19.80 63.74
N ASP A 327 23.83 20.45 62.62
CA ASP A 327 25.18 21.11 62.50
C ASP A 327 25.33 22.48 61.68
N ASP A 328 25.32 23.73 62.29
CA ASP A 328 25.77 25.06 61.67
C ASP A 328 26.12 26.25 62.69
N LEU A 329 27.13 27.18 62.48
CA LEU A 329 27.76 28.11 63.53
C LEU A 329 28.42 29.53 63.19
N CYS A 330 27.67 30.66 63.08
CA CYS A 330 27.91 32.05 63.68
C CYS A 330 27.71 33.36 62.84
N LEU A 331 27.30 34.47 63.52
CA LEU A 331 26.56 35.67 63.03
C LEU A 331 27.09 37.11 63.42
N SER A 332 26.86 38.11 62.51
CA SER A 332 26.52 39.59 62.65
C SER A 332 27.63 40.71 62.76
N GLU A 333 27.49 42.05 62.47
CA GLU A 333 26.37 43.05 62.31
C GLU A 333 26.67 44.27 61.33
N PRO A 334 25.67 45.08 60.91
CA PRO A 334 25.71 45.95 59.71
C PRO A 334 25.93 47.47 59.94
N GLY A 335 26.70 48.16 59.06
CA GLY A 335 26.58 49.64 58.91
C GLY A 335 27.72 50.50 58.33
N TRP A 336 28.95 50.03 58.13
CA TRP A 336 30.02 50.69 57.32
C TRP A 336 31.05 49.63 56.90
N THR A 337 31.64 49.80 55.73
CA THR A 337 32.64 48.90 55.14
C THR A 337 33.91 49.67 54.87
N SER A 338 35.06 49.11 55.25
CA SER A 338 36.39 49.58 54.84
C SER A 338 36.48 49.42 53.34
N THR A 339 36.52 50.53 52.62
CA THR A 339 36.53 50.52 51.16
C THR A 339 37.78 51.22 50.66
N GLU A 340 38.47 50.52 49.76
CA GLU A 340 39.67 50.88 48.99
C GLU A 340 39.67 52.27 48.35
N ASN A 341 38.48 52.86 48.16
CA ASN A 341 38.30 54.20 47.58
C ASN A 341 38.39 55.35 48.59
N GLU A 342 38.37 55.02 49.87
CA GLU A 342 38.64 56.02 50.87
C GLU A 342 39.91 55.69 51.65
N ASP A 343 40.62 54.58 51.40
CA ASP A 343 41.87 54.13 52.06
C ASP A 343 42.62 53.18 51.10
N HIS A 344 43.46 53.73 50.22
CA HIS A 344 43.96 53.09 49.01
C HIS A 344 45.12 52.13 49.27
N ASP A 345 45.70 52.14 50.48
CA ASP A 345 46.59 51.08 50.96
C ASP A 345 45.93 50.13 52.01
N THR A 346 44.62 50.30 52.29
CA THR A 346 43.68 49.38 52.98
C THR A 346 44.12 48.82 54.33
N ASP A 347 44.72 49.66 55.15
CA ASP A 347 45.06 49.30 56.53
C ASP A 347 43.92 49.56 57.55
N GLY A 348 42.82 50.17 57.08
CA GLY A 348 41.63 50.55 57.83
C GLY A 348 41.50 52.06 58.15
N CYS A 349 42.18 52.99 57.43
CA CYS A 349 42.29 54.45 57.67
C CYS A 349 42.26 55.36 56.39
N ARG A 350 41.60 56.54 56.40
CA ARG A 350 41.13 57.24 55.16
C ARG A 350 42.10 58.23 54.38
N ASP A 351 42.29 58.13 53.03
CA ASP A 351 43.25 58.85 52.10
C ASP A 351 43.08 60.37 51.85
N ASP A 352 41.84 60.84 51.63
CA ASP A 352 41.53 62.14 50.98
C ASP A 352 41.91 63.41 51.77
N SER A 353 42.63 63.29 52.89
CA SER A 353 42.94 64.43 53.75
C SER A 353 44.39 64.58 54.21
N GLU A 354 45.29 63.62 53.92
CA GLU A 354 46.65 63.62 54.51
C GLU A 354 47.86 63.15 53.61
N ASP A 355 47.77 62.89 52.28
CA ASP A 355 48.91 62.42 51.39
C ASP A 355 49.12 63.16 50.02
N GLN A 356 50.32 63.10 49.38
CA GLN A 356 50.73 63.89 48.17
C GLN A 356 51.79 63.25 47.23
N ASP A 357 52.05 61.96 47.35
CA ASP A 357 52.80 61.11 46.43
C ASP A 357 52.11 59.75 46.57
N ASP A 358 51.03 59.63 45.80
CA ASP A 358 49.92 58.74 46.15
C ASP A 358 50.29 57.25 45.97
N ASP A 359 51.42 56.96 45.31
CA ASP A 359 51.98 55.63 45.13
C ASP A 359 53.50 55.49 45.42
N ASN A 360 54.23 56.59 45.56
CA ASN A 360 55.61 56.64 46.09
C ASN A 360 56.66 55.87 45.25
N ASP A 361 56.48 55.80 43.92
CA ASP A 361 57.32 55.02 42.98
C ASP A 361 58.59 55.79 42.49
N GLY A 362 58.64 57.11 42.75
CA GLY A 362 59.79 57.98 42.49
C GLY A 362 59.75 58.75 41.16
N ARG A 363 58.70 58.65 40.36
CA ARG A 363 58.26 59.71 39.45
C ARG A 363 57.30 60.65 40.21
N LEU A 364 57.04 61.84 39.68
CA LEU A 364 56.07 62.77 40.30
C LEU A 364 54.84 62.76 39.41
N ASP A 365 53.63 62.86 39.98
CA ASP A 365 52.32 62.77 39.28
C ASP A 365 52.20 63.59 37.97
N VAL A 366 53.06 64.58 37.76
CA VAL A 366 53.05 65.49 36.59
C VAL A 366 53.94 65.04 35.43
N GLU A 367 54.84 64.09 35.63
CA GLU A 367 55.81 63.57 34.66
C GLU A 367 55.71 62.04 34.52
N ASP A 368 54.53 61.50 34.82
CA ASP A 368 54.17 60.09 34.85
C ASP A 368 52.92 59.83 33.98
N ALA A 369 52.92 58.77 33.15
CA ALA A 369 51.74 58.32 32.40
C ALA A 369 50.72 57.62 33.32
N CYS A 370 51.18 57.13 34.48
CA CYS A 370 50.41 56.47 35.55
C CYS A 370 50.59 57.18 36.92
N PRO A 371 50.01 58.38 37.15
CA PRO A 371 50.27 59.23 38.33
C PRO A 371 49.81 58.74 39.71
N ARG A 372 49.17 57.57 39.82
CA ARG A 372 48.64 56.95 41.05
C ARG A 372 48.78 55.44 40.93
N GLY A 373 49.99 55.06 40.56
CA GLY A 373 50.31 53.74 40.14
C GLY A 373 50.58 52.78 41.29
N THR A 374 51.24 51.68 40.94
CA THR A 374 51.52 50.58 41.84
C THR A 374 52.68 50.97 42.74
N MET A 375 52.57 50.76 44.05
CA MET A 375 53.62 51.23 44.96
C MET A 375 54.83 50.30 45.02
N GLY A 376 56.02 50.88 45.26
CA GLY A 376 57.20 50.14 45.71
C GLY A 376 58.14 49.60 44.61
N TRP A 377 58.04 50.11 43.39
CA TRP A 377 58.96 49.81 42.27
C TRP A 377 59.64 51.08 41.74
N THR A 378 60.38 50.98 40.63
CA THR A 378 61.04 52.12 39.98
C THR A 378 61.20 51.79 38.49
N SER A 379 60.67 52.64 37.60
CA SER A 379 60.68 52.43 36.13
C SER A 379 62.07 52.07 35.55
N LEU A 380 62.17 50.84 35.00
CA LEU A 380 63.34 50.19 34.40
C LEU A 380 62.91 49.13 33.36
N ARG A 381 63.64 48.99 32.23
CA ARG A 381 63.30 48.12 31.06
C ARG A 381 62.97 46.64 31.33
N ALA A 382 63.26 46.14 32.52
CA ALA A 382 62.96 44.76 32.88
C ALA A 382 61.52 44.59 33.41
N VAL A 383 60.82 45.69 33.66
CA VAL A 383 59.49 45.78 34.30
C VAL A 383 58.69 46.95 33.69
N ASP A 384 59.08 47.40 32.49
CA ASP A 384 58.61 48.60 31.79
C ASP A 384 59.19 48.47 30.35
N TRP A 385 58.60 47.60 29.53
CA TRP A 385 59.15 47.07 28.27
C TRP A 385 59.50 48.20 27.30
N ASP A 386 58.71 49.28 27.33
CA ASP A 386 58.82 50.44 26.44
C ASP A 386 59.44 51.71 27.10
N LEU A 387 59.42 51.86 28.43
CA LEU A 387 60.00 52.92 29.30
C LEU A 387 59.17 54.19 29.55
N ASP A 388 57.85 54.10 29.63
CA ASP A 388 56.97 55.28 29.70
C ASP A 388 56.60 55.77 31.13
N GLY A 389 56.84 54.96 32.16
CA GLY A 389 56.52 55.25 33.56
C GLY A 389 55.43 54.37 34.16
N CYS A 390 54.77 53.56 33.34
CA CYS A 390 53.80 52.55 33.77
C CYS A 390 54.48 51.17 33.89
N LEU A 391 54.06 50.37 34.87
CA LEU A 391 54.54 49.02 35.06
C LEU A 391 53.82 48.03 34.13
N ASP A 392 54.54 47.31 33.25
CA ASP A 392 53.98 46.25 32.37
C ASP A 392 52.98 45.34 33.09
N SER A 393 53.31 44.97 34.33
CA SER A 393 52.52 43.98 35.08
C SER A 393 51.19 44.50 35.62
N GLY A 394 50.80 45.76 35.35
CA GLY A 394 49.52 46.26 35.84
C GLY A 394 49.06 47.65 35.39
N GLU A 395 49.82 48.36 34.57
CA GLU A 395 49.52 49.77 34.26
C GLU A 395 49.67 50.12 32.79
N ASP A 396 50.55 49.41 32.10
CA ASP A 396 50.58 49.37 30.65
C ASP A 396 49.59 48.30 30.15
N VAL A 397 48.94 48.57 29.02
CA VAL A 397 47.89 47.71 28.43
C VAL A 397 48.14 47.39 26.96
N ASP A 398 49.30 47.81 26.45
CA ASP A 398 49.81 47.51 25.11
C ASP A 398 51.34 47.42 25.23
N ASP A 399 51.78 46.32 25.84
CA ASP A 399 53.16 46.11 26.31
C ASP A 399 54.18 46.17 25.15
N ASP A 400 53.80 45.89 23.90
CA ASP A 400 54.69 45.91 22.72
C ASP A 400 54.37 46.96 21.64
N ASP A 401 53.31 47.74 21.86
CA ASP A 401 52.92 48.95 21.11
C ASP A 401 52.59 48.64 19.62
N ASP A 402 52.04 47.44 19.34
CA ASP A 402 51.62 46.97 18.00
C ASP A 402 50.18 47.38 17.62
N ALA A 403 49.49 48.02 18.56
CA ALA A 403 48.14 48.56 18.50
C ALA A 403 46.99 47.55 18.68
N VAL A 404 47.29 46.30 19.05
CA VAL A 404 46.35 45.41 19.75
C VAL A 404 46.63 45.53 21.25
N LEU A 405 45.58 45.64 22.06
CA LEU A 405 45.77 45.77 23.52
C LEU A 405 46.08 44.39 24.11
N ASP A 406 46.91 44.30 25.15
CA ASP A 406 47.29 43.04 25.82
C ASP A 406 46.11 42.17 26.28
N VAL A 407 44.94 42.78 26.51
CA VAL A 407 43.71 42.09 26.91
C VAL A 407 43.00 41.39 25.75
N ASP A 408 43.22 41.87 24.53
CA ASP A 408 42.65 41.41 23.28
C ASP A 408 43.74 40.80 22.36
N ASP A 409 44.94 40.56 22.90
CA ASP A 409 46.12 39.99 22.23
C ASP A 409 46.55 38.68 22.92
N ALA A 410 46.59 37.57 22.19
CA ALA A 410 47.06 36.28 22.69
C ALA A 410 48.61 36.21 22.81
N CYS A 411 49.31 37.17 22.19
CA CYS A 411 50.76 37.35 22.16
C CYS A 411 51.24 38.74 22.69
N PRO A 412 50.90 39.20 23.92
CA PRO A 412 51.14 40.59 24.41
C PRO A 412 52.60 41.10 24.47
N LYS A 413 53.58 40.27 24.13
CA LYS A 413 55.01 40.64 24.05
C LYS A 413 55.62 40.03 22.78
N GLY A 414 54.93 40.19 21.66
CA GLY A 414 55.19 39.59 20.36
C GLY A 414 56.14 40.42 19.48
N GLU A 415 56.15 40.11 18.18
CA GLU A 415 56.98 40.81 17.20
C GLU A 415 56.44 42.22 16.89
N SER A 416 56.91 43.24 17.63
CA SER A 416 56.52 44.64 17.41
C SER A 416 56.54 45.12 15.92
N ALA A 417 55.58 45.98 15.57
CA ALA A 417 55.48 46.73 14.30
C ALA A 417 54.95 45.98 13.05
N TRP A 418 53.90 45.18 13.19
CA TRP A 418 53.06 44.66 12.11
C TRP A 418 51.62 45.20 12.23
N ILE A 419 50.69 44.74 11.38
CA ILE A 419 49.27 45.15 11.39
C ILE A 419 48.43 43.92 11.07
N GLN A 420 47.44 43.65 11.91
CA GLN A 420 46.45 42.60 11.77
C GLN A 420 45.60 42.70 10.48
N ASP A 421 45.53 41.63 9.69
CA ASP A 421 44.63 41.43 8.55
C ASP A 421 44.38 39.93 8.23
N ASN A 422 43.36 39.64 7.42
CA ASN A 422 42.91 38.27 7.10
C ASN A 422 43.90 37.37 6.32
N THR A 423 45.13 37.83 6.11
CA THR A 423 46.21 37.06 5.48
C THR A 423 47.44 36.91 6.38
N THR A 424 47.46 37.61 7.51
CA THR A 424 48.55 37.58 8.49
C THR A 424 48.07 37.15 9.87
N ASP A 425 46.76 37.21 10.12
CA ASP A 425 46.10 36.84 11.36
C ASP A 425 44.67 36.40 10.95
N TRP A 426 44.45 35.08 10.84
CA TRP A 426 43.21 34.52 10.28
C TRP A 426 42.03 34.62 11.25
N ASP A 427 42.27 34.49 12.55
CA ASP A 427 41.26 34.49 13.60
C ASP A 427 41.12 35.83 14.36
N PHE A 428 42.05 36.76 14.12
CA PHE A 428 42.15 38.11 14.69
C PHE A 428 42.51 38.15 16.18
N ASP A 429 43.32 37.22 16.68
CA ASP A 429 43.70 37.14 18.09
C ASP A 429 44.93 37.97 18.52
N GLY A 430 45.58 38.67 17.57
CA GLY A 430 46.76 39.48 17.86
C GLY A 430 48.08 38.71 17.78
N CYS A 431 48.06 37.44 17.40
CA CYS A 431 49.24 36.67 17.04
C CYS A 431 49.43 36.62 15.52
N LEU A 432 50.68 36.62 15.06
CA LEU A 432 50.99 36.50 13.63
C LEU A 432 51.04 35.03 13.21
N ASP A 433 50.03 34.55 12.46
CA ASP A 433 49.85 33.17 11.93
C ASP A 433 51.19 32.45 11.67
N ARG A 434 52.04 33.10 10.86
CA ARG A 434 53.25 32.47 10.33
C ARG A 434 54.34 32.18 11.38
N THR A 435 54.35 32.90 12.50
CA THR A 435 55.53 32.93 13.38
C THR A 435 55.23 32.78 14.86
N GLU A 436 54.05 33.18 15.31
CA GLU A 436 53.74 33.29 16.74
C GLU A 436 52.42 32.60 17.12
N ASP A 437 51.60 32.24 16.13
CA ASP A 437 50.41 31.41 16.30
C ASP A 437 50.72 29.92 16.01
N GLU A 438 50.12 29.03 16.78
CA GLU A 438 50.21 27.57 16.57
C GLU A 438 48.87 26.95 16.13
N ASP A 439 47.79 27.73 16.06
CA ASP A 439 46.42 27.34 15.72
C ASP A 439 45.75 28.50 14.96
N ASP A 440 46.09 28.65 13.66
CA ASP A 440 45.74 29.81 12.82
C ASP A 440 44.23 30.15 12.81
N ASP A 441 43.32 29.20 13.09
CA ASP A 441 41.87 29.44 13.12
C ASP A 441 41.19 29.26 14.50
N ASN A 442 42.01 28.97 15.52
CA ASN A 442 41.63 28.77 16.91
C ASN A 442 40.43 27.81 17.08
N ASP A 443 40.33 26.79 16.22
CA ASP A 443 39.31 25.76 16.31
C ASP A 443 39.58 24.70 17.41
N GLY A 444 40.77 24.78 18.02
CA GLY A 444 41.25 23.90 19.08
C GLY A 444 42.14 22.76 18.60
N VAL A 445 42.51 22.74 17.30
CA VAL A 445 43.45 21.80 16.69
C VAL A 445 44.63 22.57 16.10
N ASN A 446 45.75 22.64 16.84
CA ASN A 446 46.98 23.25 16.33
C ASN A 446 47.36 22.77 14.91
N ASP A 447 47.84 23.67 14.06
CA ASP A 447 48.20 23.38 12.67
C ASP A 447 49.22 22.24 12.54
N ALA A 448 50.20 22.21 13.44
CA ALA A 448 51.28 21.23 13.39
C ALA A 448 51.84 20.86 14.77
N ASP A 449 52.40 19.65 14.86
CA ASP A 449 53.17 19.22 16.03
C ASP A 449 54.55 19.90 16.10
N LEU A 450 55.24 19.74 17.24
CA LEU A 450 56.59 20.27 17.48
C LEU A 450 57.67 19.80 16.46
N ASN A 451 57.36 18.81 15.61
CA ASN A 451 58.24 18.32 14.55
C ASN A 451 57.84 18.83 13.15
N GLY A 452 56.80 19.66 13.05
CA GLY A 452 56.24 20.18 11.79
C GLY A 452 55.36 19.18 11.05
N THR A 453 54.75 18.23 11.75
CA THR A 453 53.74 17.31 11.19
C THR A 453 52.38 17.99 11.27
N MET A 454 51.72 18.14 10.12
CA MET A 454 50.37 18.73 10.03
C MET A 454 49.37 17.89 10.86
N LEU A 455 48.73 18.52 11.84
CA LEU A 455 47.72 17.91 12.71
C LEU A 455 46.31 18.32 12.26
N ASP A 456 46.13 19.59 11.93
CA ASP A 456 44.93 20.12 11.30
C ASP A 456 44.97 19.93 9.77
N MET A 457 43.95 19.30 9.20
CA MET A 457 43.78 19.16 7.75
C MET A 457 43.11 20.36 7.09
N CYS A 458 42.44 21.18 7.88
CA CYS A 458 41.66 22.36 7.52
C CYS A 458 42.07 23.58 8.38
N PRO A 459 43.33 24.06 8.30
CA PRO A 459 43.93 25.14 9.12
C PRO A 459 43.32 26.54 8.93
N GLN A 460 42.18 26.60 8.23
CA GLN A 460 41.42 27.79 7.87
C GLN A 460 39.94 27.39 7.78
N SER A 461 39.47 26.66 8.80
CA SER A 461 38.07 26.36 9.03
C SER A 461 37.28 27.66 9.25
N SER A 462 35.95 27.56 9.14
CA SER A 462 35.10 28.72 9.34
C SER A 462 35.14 29.16 10.80
N LEU A 463 35.59 30.38 11.09
CA LEU A 463 35.73 30.89 12.47
C LEU A 463 34.50 30.60 13.36
N GLY A 464 34.74 29.88 14.46
CA GLY A 464 33.73 29.45 15.43
C GLY A 464 32.85 28.27 15.00
N ALA A 465 33.19 27.57 13.90
CA ALA A 465 32.57 26.32 13.52
C ALA A 465 32.94 25.20 14.50
N VAL A 466 32.10 24.18 14.59
CA VAL A 466 32.43 22.95 15.31
C VAL A 466 33.17 22.05 14.33
N VAL A 467 34.42 21.72 14.66
CA VAL A 467 35.32 20.89 13.85
C VAL A 467 35.46 19.48 14.45
N ASP A 468 36.07 18.55 13.72
CA ASP A 468 36.43 17.22 14.24
C ASP A 468 37.86 17.13 14.76
N GLU A 469 38.33 15.90 14.98
CA GLU A 469 39.69 15.61 15.43
C GLU A 469 40.79 16.00 14.44
N PHE A 470 40.43 16.44 13.23
CA PHE A 470 41.34 16.89 12.18
C PHE A 470 41.14 18.36 11.80
N GLY A 471 40.42 19.15 12.62
CA GLY A 471 40.19 20.59 12.40
C GLY A 471 39.23 20.94 11.24
N CYS A 472 38.55 19.95 10.66
CA CYS A 472 37.66 20.20 9.53
C CYS A 472 36.21 20.46 9.95
N ALA A 473 35.64 21.56 9.47
CA ALA A 473 34.22 21.88 9.64
C ALA A 473 33.34 21.03 8.69
N ALA A 474 32.06 20.85 9.04
CA ALA A 474 31.13 20.01 8.27
C ALA A 474 30.96 20.42 6.78
N ASP A 475 31.19 21.69 6.43
CA ASP A 475 31.15 22.17 5.04
C ASP A 475 32.42 21.86 4.24
N GLN A 476 33.48 21.45 4.92
CA GLN A 476 34.77 21.07 4.33
C GLN A 476 34.97 19.55 4.26
N ARG A 477 34.09 18.77 4.89
CA ARG A 477 34.13 17.31 4.93
C ARG A 477 33.06 16.70 4.04
N ASP A 478 33.34 15.48 3.59
CA ASP A 478 32.46 14.60 2.83
C ASP A 478 32.77 13.19 3.34
N SER A 479 32.03 12.78 4.38
CA SER A 479 32.37 11.63 5.22
C SER A 479 32.17 10.27 4.52
N ASP A 480 31.25 10.19 3.57
CA ASP A 480 30.95 8.98 2.79
C ASP A 480 31.46 9.03 1.34
N GLU A 481 32.14 10.13 0.97
CA GLU A 481 32.81 10.34 -0.32
C GLU A 481 31.84 10.28 -1.52
N ASP A 482 30.60 10.70 -1.32
CA ASP A 482 29.55 10.72 -2.35
C ASP A 482 29.55 11.99 -3.21
N GLY A 483 30.36 12.99 -2.81
CA GLY A 483 30.53 14.27 -3.48
C GLY A 483 29.69 15.41 -2.91
N VAL A 484 28.93 15.18 -1.84
CA VAL A 484 28.15 16.18 -1.09
C VAL A 484 28.80 16.38 0.29
N SER A 485 29.02 17.64 0.67
CA SER A 485 29.64 17.93 1.98
C SER A 485 28.70 17.56 3.13
N ASP A 486 29.23 17.12 4.29
CA ASP A 486 28.43 16.76 5.47
C ASP A 486 27.41 17.86 5.87
N ALA A 487 27.72 19.14 5.62
CA ALA A 487 26.84 20.26 5.93
C ALA A 487 25.57 20.35 5.05
N SER A 488 25.61 19.77 3.84
CA SER A 488 24.50 19.74 2.88
C SER A 488 23.94 18.34 2.65
N ASP A 489 24.61 17.33 3.19
CA ASP A 489 24.26 15.93 3.04
C ASP A 489 23.21 15.50 4.08
N LEU A 490 22.05 15.06 3.58
CA LEU A 490 20.97 14.49 4.40
C LEU A 490 21.15 12.99 4.64
N CYS A 491 22.00 12.34 3.86
CA CYS A 491 22.20 10.90 3.77
C CYS A 491 23.66 10.52 4.03
N SER A 492 24.14 10.77 5.26
CA SER A 492 25.50 10.58 5.78
C SER A 492 26.20 9.20 5.63
N SER A 493 25.62 8.27 4.89
CA SER A 493 26.17 6.92 4.69
C SER A 493 25.78 6.33 3.34
N THR A 494 25.83 7.12 2.28
CA THR A 494 25.56 6.67 0.92
C THR A 494 26.68 5.75 0.42
N PRO A 495 26.37 4.61 -0.25
CA PRO A 495 27.41 3.72 -0.76
C PRO A 495 28.32 4.38 -1.81
N LEU A 496 29.62 4.19 -1.66
CA LEU A 496 30.63 4.75 -2.57
C LEU A 496 30.40 4.35 -4.03
N GLY A 497 30.26 5.34 -4.90
CA GLY A 497 30.16 5.17 -6.36
C GLY A 497 28.73 5.14 -6.89
N GLU A 498 27.73 5.22 -6.02
CA GLU A 498 26.33 5.40 -6.42
C GLU A 498 26.06 6.84 -6.86
N SER A 499 25.04 7.02 -7.70
CA SER A 499 24.60 8.36 -8.08
C SER A 499 23.65 8.94 -7.04
N VAL A 500 24.01 10.10 -6.50
CA VAL A 500 23.22 10.85 -5.53
C VAL A 500 22.60 12.10 -6.14
N ASP A 501 21.56 12.61 -5.50
CA ASP A 501 21.00 13.92 -5.80
C ASP A 501 21.81 15.07 -5.17
N ALA A 502 21.24 16.28 -5.17
CA ALA A 502 21.92 17.46 -4.62
C ALA A 502 22.00 17.46 -3.09
N GLU A 503 21.33 16.53 -2.43
CA GLU A 503 21.20 16.39 -0.97
C GLU A 503 21.95 15.16 -0.44
N GLY A 504 22.76 14.50 -1.28
CA GLY A 504 23.60 13.34 -0.91
C GLY A 504 22.84 12.02 -0.86
N CYS A 505 21.58 11.98 -1.29
CA CYS A 505 20.77 10.77 -1.18
C CYS A 505 20.75 10.01 -2.50
N HIS A 506 20.98 8.69 -2.43
CA HIS A 506 20.80 7.76 -3.55
C HIS A 506 19.36 7.21 -3.59
N ASP A 507 18.91 6.81 -4.77
CA ASP A 507 17.66 6.08 -5.01
C ASP A 507 17.94 4.57 -4.90
N MET A 508 17.39 3.92 -3.87
CA MET A 508 17.80 2.57 -3.47
C MET A 508 17.30 1.46 -4.40
N ASP A 509 16.17 1.68 -5.07
CA ASP A 509 15.50 0.72 -5.93
C ASP A 509 15.28 1.23 -7.36
N ASP A 510 15.89 2.37 -7.70
CA ASP A 510 15.87 3.03 -9.01
C ASP A 510 14.45 3.38 -9.48
N ASP A 511 13.58 3.73 -8.53
CA ASP A 511 12.16 3.97 -8.78
C ASP A 511 11.83 5.43 -9.12
N GLY A 512 12.83 6.30 -9.00
CA GLY A 512 12.80 7.74 -9.26
C GLY A 512 12.65 8.60 -8.02
N VAL A 513 12.51 8.01 -6.82
CA VAL A 513 12.37 8.71 -5.55
C VAL A 513 13.56 8.39 -4.64
N HIS A 514 14.31 9.42 -4.26
CA HIS A 514 15.50 9.25 -3.41
C HIS A 514 15.10 9.01 -1.95
N MET A 515 15.95 8.29 -1.21
CA MET A 515 15.66 7.75 0.14
C MET A 515 15.06 8.74 1.15
N GLN A 516 15.39 10.03 1.09
CA GLN A 516 14.86 11.04 2.02
C GLN A 516 13.39 11.39 1.80
N TYR A 517 12.86 11.14 0.60
CA TYR A 517 11.46 11.33 0.25
C TYR A 517 10.73 10.00 -0.01
N ASP A 518 11.47 8.90 -0.02
CA ASP A 518 10.96 7.56 -0.31
C ASP A 518 10.44 6.88 0.96
N VAL A 519 9.13 6.66 0.99
CA VAL A 519 8.44 5.94 2.06
C VAL A 519 8.54 4.43 1.88
N CYS A 520 8.79 3.98 0.65
CA CYS A 520 8.80 2.59 0.22
C CYS A 520 10.13 2.22 -0.47
N PRO A 521 11.26 2.16 0.26
CA PRO A 521 12.64 2.01 -0.27
C PRO A 521 12.99 0.68 -0.94
N ASN A 522 11.97 -0.15 -1.20
CA ASN A 522 12.08 -1.40 -1.93
C ASN A 522 10.78 -1.62 -2.73
N SER A 523 10.39 -0.63 -3.51
CA SER A 523 9.27 -0.66 -4.42
C SER A 523 9.50 -1.73 -5.50
N PRO A 524 8.45 -2.53 -5.82
CA PRO A 524 8.59 -3.62 -6.76
C PRO A 524 8.69 -3.09 -8.19
N ALA A 525 9.70 -3.56 -8.92
CA ALA A 525 9.81 -3.29 -10.35
C ALA A 525 8.53 -3.69 -11.12
N ARG A 526 8.26 -2.98 -12.22
CA ARG A 526 7.09 -3.17 -13.11
C ARG A 526 5.74 -2.82 -12.48
N TRP A 527 5.74 -1.90 -11.52
CA TRP A 527 4.56 -1.29 -10.94
C TRP A 527 4.65 0.23 -11.04
N THR A 528 3.50 0.90 -11.12
CA THR A 528 3.52 2.37 -11.11
C THR A 528 3.87 2.84 -9.71
N ILE A 529 4.89 3.68 -9.65
CA ILE A 529 5.39 4.31 -8.44
C ILE A 529 4.77 5.69 -8.31
N ASP A 530 4.30 6.01 -7.12
CA ASP A 530 3.75 7.32 -6.81
C ASP A 530 4.82 8.29 -6.27
N ALA A 531 4.40 9.49 -5.87
CA ALA A 531 5.33 10.54 -5.44
C ALA A 531 6.05 10.24 -4.11
N ASP A 532 5.59 9.23 -3.35
CA ASP A 532 6.22 8.82 -2.10
C ASP A 532 7.10 7.57 -2.29
N GLY A 533 7.41 7.16 -3.54
CA GLY A 533 8.18 5.94 -3.85
C GLY A 533 7.38 4.64 -3.72
N CYS A 534 6.06 4.72 -3.51
CA CYS A 534 5.27 3.52 -3.25
C CYS A 534 4.54 3.01 -4.51
N ALA A 535 4.62 1.71 -4.76
CA ALA A 535 3.75 1.04 -5.72
C ALA A 535 2.32 0.90 -5.18
N VAL A 536 1.32 0.84 -6.06
CA VAL A 536 -0.08 0.53 -5.66
C VAL A 536 -0.20 -0.78 -4.86
N LEU A 537 0.68 -1.75 -5.11
CA LEU A 537 0.77 -3.01 -4.36
C LEU A 537 1.19 -2.82 -2.89
N GLN A 538 1.93 -1.76 -2.58
CA GLN A 538 2.41 -1.45 -1.22
C GLN A 538 1.44 -0.54 -0.46
N ARG A 539 0.41 -0.02 -1.15
CA ARG A 539 -0.61 0.82 -0.52
C ARG A 539 -1.67 -0.03 0.17
N PRO A 540 -2.09 0.33 1.40
CA PRO A 540 -3.17 -0.36 2.06
C PRO A 540 -4.48 -0.26 1.29
N VAL A 541 -5.28 -1.35 1.31
CA VAL A 541 -6.61 -1.34 0.70
C VAL A 541 -7.56 -0.52 1.55
N ASP A 542 -8.11 0.54 0.96
CA ASP A 542 -9.05 1.42 1.62
C ASP A 542 -10.29 0.68 2.14
N TRP A 543 -10.82 1.16 3.27
CA TRP A 543 -12.05 0.61 3.81
C TRP A 543 -13.23 0.83 2.84
N THR A 544 -13.78 -0.28 2.32
CA THR A 544 -14.96 -0.28 1.45
C THR A 544 -16.23 -0.27 2.27
N SER A 545 -16.80 0.91 2.48
CA SER A 545 -18.07 1.00 3.20
C SER A 545 -19.16 0.22 2.48
N THR A 546 -19.66 -0.86 3.08
CA THR A 546 -20.73 -1.69 2.50
C THR A 546 -22.10 -1.04 2.52
N GLN A 547 -22.17 0.22 2.94
CA GLN A 547 -23.39 0.99 2.96
C GLN A 547 -23.86 1.10 1.49
N GLY A 548 -24.82 0.27 1.08
CA GLY A 548 -25.39 0.24 -0.27
C GLY A 548 -25.44 -1.16 -0.86
N ALA A 549 -24.51 -2.01 -0.42
CA ALA A 549 -24.49 -3.40 -0.80
C ALA A 549 -25.73 -4.12 -0.21
N PRO A 550 -26.34 -5.05 -0.97
CA PRO A 550 -27.29 -6.00 -0.40
C PRO A 550 -26.72 -6.61 0.88
N ALA A 551 -27.60 -6.97 1.82
CA ALA A 551 -27.23 -7.80 2.96
C ALA A 551 -26.34 -8.95 2.48
N VAL A 552 -25.29 -9.27 3.23
CA VAL A 552 -24.33 -10.29 2.82
C VAL A 552 -25.11 -11.60 2.64
N GLY A 553 -25.27 -11.99 1.38
CA GLY A 553 -26.13 -13.08 0.91
C GLY A 553 -25.33 -14.28 0.42
N GLY A 554 -24.01 -14.14 0.29
CA GLY A 554 -23.12 -15.23 -0.10
C GLY A 554 -21.63 -14.87 0.01
N PRO A 555 -20.74 -15.83 -0.31
CA PRO A 555 -19.30 -15.59 -0.34
C PRO A 555 -18.91 -14.52 -1.38
N PHE A 556 -17.69 -14.00 -1.24
CA PHE A 556 -17.09 -12.94 -2.07
C PHE A 556 -17.81 -11.59 -2.07
N GLN A 557 -18.85 -11.44 -1.25
CA GLN A 557 -19.49 -10.15 -1.01
C GLN A 557 -18.78 -9.39 0.12
N THR A 558 -18.75 -8.08 0.02
CA THR A 558 -18.12 -7.18 0.99
C THR A 558 -18.85 -7.24 2.33
N VAL A 559 -18.12 -7.49 3.42
CA VAL A 559 -18.63 -7.57 4.78
C VAL A 559 -18.69 -6.18 5.39
N GLY A 560 -19.83 -5.83 5.99
CA GLY A 560 -20.00 -4.53 6.62
C GLY A 560 -19.34 -4.39 7.99
N ASP A 561 -19.43 -3.19 8.53
CA ASP A 561 -18.88 -2.90 9.85
C ASP A 561 -19.74 -3.56 10.93
N PHE A 562 -19.08 -4.20 11.88
CA PHE A 562 -19.75 -4.80 13.03
C PHE A 562 -18.93 -4.56 14.27
N THR A 563 -19.63 -4.53 15.40
CA THR A 563 -19.03 -4.37 16.70
C THR A 563 -19.48 -5.50 17.62
N ALA A 564 -18.55 -6.20 18.25
CA ALA A 564 -18.80 -7.31 19.14
C ALA A 564 -17.99 -7.17 20.45
N PRO A 565 -18.57 -7.53 21.61
CA PRO A 565 -17.83 -7.56 22.86
C PRO A 565 -16.76 -8.65 22.83
N THR A 566 -15.64 -8.41 23.48
CA THR A 566 -14.53 -9.34 23.67
C THR A 566 -14.20 -9.51 25.14
N LEU A 567 -13.31 -10.45 25.48
CA LEU A 567 -12.84 -10.62 26.85
C LEU A 567 -12.16 -9.36 27.43
N ASP A 568 -11.52 -8.55 26.59
CA ASP A 568 -10.66 -7.43 27.00
C ASP A 568 -11.19 -6.05 26.54
N GLY A 569 -12.41 -5.99 26.00
CA GLY A 569 -12.98 -4.74 25.50
C GLY A 569 -13.98 -4.96 24.37
N THR A 570 -13.95 -4.11 23.35
CA THR A 570 -14.88 -4.14 22.22
C THR A 570 -14.12 -4.27 20.90
N PHE A 571 -14.47 -5.27 20.11
CA PHE A 571 -13.98 -5.47 18.75
C PHE A 571 -14.88 -4.69 17.80
N THR A 572 -14.34 -3.69 17.12
CA THR A 572 -15.02 -2.99 16.01
C THR A 572 -14.22 -3.23 14.75
N PHE A 573 -14.84 -3.85 13.75
CA PHE A 573 -14.12 -4.31 12.57
C PHE A 573 -13.46 -3.15 11.80
N SER A 574 -14.16 -2.03 11.64
CA SER A 574 -13.60 -0.83 11.00
C SER A 574 -12.43 -0.20 11.77
N ASN A 575 -12.37 -0.34 13.10
CA ASN A 575 -11.28 0.24 13.90
C ASN A 575 -9.97 -0.53 13.81
N ILE A 576 -10.04 -1.83 13.52
CA ILE A 576 -8.86 -2.67 13.33
C ILE A 576 -8.47 -2.82 11.85
N TRP A 577 -9.21 -2.16 10.95
CA TRP A 577 -8.92 -2.22 9.53
C TRP A 577 -7.70 -1.38 9.19
N ASP A 578 -6.62 -2.07 8.82
CA ASP A 578 -5.37 -1.46 8.38
C ASP A 578 -5.20 -1.47 6.86
N GLY A 579 -6.08 -2.15 6.12
CA GLY A 579 -6.00 -2.34 4.65
C GLY A 579 -4.96 -3.36 4.17
N ASN A 580 -4.15 -3.91 5.08
CA ASN A 580 -3.09 -4.87 4.76
C ASN A 580 -3.42 -6.29 5.23
N SER A 581 -4.19 -6.38 6.32
CA SER A 581 -4.41 -7.62 7.03
C SER A 581 -5.58 -8.45 6.51
N THR A 582 -5.52 -9.76 6.80
CA THR A 582 -6.62 -10.70 6.62
C THR A 582 -7.18 -11.15 7.97
N TYR A 583 -8.45 -11.54 8.03
CA TYR A 583 -9.13 -11.83 9.28
C TYR A 583 -9.68 -13.26 9.24
N LEU A 584 -9.13 -14.12 10.08
CA LEU A 584 -9.49 -15.54 10.16
C LEU A 584 -10.37 -15.81 11.38
N PHE A 585 -11.58 -16.32 11.14
CA PHE A 585 -12.54 -16.65 12.20
C PHE A 585 -12.55 -18.14 12.49
N LEU A 586 -12.32 -18.50 13.76
CA LEU A 586 -12.32 -19.87 14.26
C LEU A 586 -13.40 -20.03 15.33
N LEU A 587 -14.49 -20.73 15.00
CA LEU A 587 -15.71 -20.74 15.79
C LEU A 587 -16.00 -22.11 16.39
N MET A 588 -16.28 -22.14 17.70
CA MET A 588 -16.66 -23.33 18.44
C MET A 588 -18.15 -23.66 18.25
N LYS A 589 -18.43 -24.93 17.99
CA LYS A 589 -19.77 -25.51 18.01
C LYS A 589 -19.71 -26.93 18.58
N THR A 590 -20.38 -27.19 19.71
CA THR A 590 -20.42 -28.53 20.32
C THR A 590 -21.70 -29.30 19.99
N SER A 591 -22.75 -28.60 19.56
CA SER A 591 -24.05 -29.19 19.23
C SER A 591 -24.33 -29.23 17.71
N GLY A 592 -24.90 -30.34 17.22
CA GLY A 592 -25.22 -30.56 15.80
C GLY A 592 -24.33 -31.59 15.08
N SER A 593 -24.50 -31.74 13.76
CA SER A 593 -23.74 -32.69 12.93
C SER A 593 -22.32 -32.21 12.57
N SER A 594 -21.98 -30.97 12.90
CA SER A 594 -20.74 -30.28 12.52
C SER A 594 -20.03 -29.72 13.76
N SER A 595 -19.67 -30.59 14.71
CA SER A 595 -18.90 -30.14 15.87
C SER A 595 -17.49 -29.74 15.46
N SER A 596 -17.02 -28.57 15.91
CA SER A 596 -15.68 -28.05 15.66
C SER A 596 -14.74 -28.13 16.86
N ALA A 597 -15.13 -28.85 17.92
CA ALA A 597 -14.37 -28.91 19.17
C ALA A 597 -12.89 -29.28 18.96
N SER A 598 -12.62 -30.28 18.12
CA SER A 598 -11.24 -30.70 17.81
C SER A 598 -10.42 -29.64 17.10
N THR A 599 -11.05 -28.87 16.20
CA THR A 599 -10.39 -27.79 15.43
C THR A 599 -10.16 -26.58 16.33
N PHE A 600 -11.13 -26.23 17.18
CA PHE A 600 -11.03 -25.08 18.06
C PHE A 600 -10.01 -25.30 19.20
N THR A 601 -9.90 -26.52 19.74
CA THR A 601 -8.91 -26.87 20.80
C THR A 601 -7.57 -27.32 20.24
N MET A 602 -7.28 -27.09 18.96
CA MET A 602 -5.98 -27.39 18.35
C MET A 602 -4.86 -26.58 19.03
N ASN A 603 -3.61 -27.04 18.92
CA ASN A 603 -2.47 -26.25 19.40
C ASN A 603 -2.38 -24.89 18.63
N PRO A 604 -2.64 -23.74 19.28
CA PRO A 604 -2.58 -22.43 18.65
C PRO A 604 -1.16 -22.03 18.23
N GLY A 605 -0.14 -22.51 18.95
CA GLY A 605 1.26 -22.10 18.72
C GLY A 605 1.80 -22.56 17.37
N THR A 606 1.33 -23.68 16.83
CA THR A 606 1.75 -24.12 15.48
C THR A 606 1.02 -23.33 14.40
N LEU A 607 -0.26 -23.00 14.62
CA LEU A 607 -1.03 -22.19 13.67
C LEU A 607 -0.50 -20.76 13.57
N THR A 608 -0.33 -20.09 14.70
CA THR A 608 0.21 -18.72 14.77
C THR A 608 1.56 -18.61 14.06
N ARG A 609 2.50 -19.52 14.33
CA ARG A 609 3.82 -19.54 13.65
C ARG A 609 3.79 -19.79 12.14
N ASN A 610 2.69 -20.34 11.62
CA ASN A 610 2.54 -20.67 10.20
C ASN A 610 1.66 -19.66 9.45
N LEU A 611 1.04 -18.70 10.13
CA LEU A 611 0.23 -17.66 9.50
C LEU A 611 1.12 -16.51 8.98
N PRO A 612 0.69 -15.79 7.93
CA PRO A 612 1.32 -14.54 7.54
C PRO A 612 1.28 -13.50 8.67
N ASP A 613 2.27 -12.60 8.69
CA ASP A 613 2.39 -11.56 9.71
C ASP A 613 1.21 -10.57 9.67
N GLU A 614 0.55 -10.36 8.53
CA GLU A 614 -0.64 -9.50 8.39
C GLU A 614 -1.94 -10.32 8.54
N THR A 615 -2.04 -11.11 9.61
CA THR A 615 -3.25 -11.88 9.90
C THR A 615 -3.78 -11.62 11.30
N HIS A 616 -5.09 -11.37 11.40
CA HIS A 616 -5.84 -11.39 12.65
C HIS A 616 -6.55 -12.73 12.84
N ILE A 617 -6.59 -13.22 14.07
CA ILE A 617 -7.34 -14.42 14.44
C ILE A 617 -8.49 -14.01 15.36
N VAL A 618 -9.70 -14.42 15.03
CA VAL A 618 -10.90 -14.15 15.82
C VAL A 618 -11.51 -15.46 16.31
N TYR A 619 -11.47 -15.69 17.61
CA TYR A 619 -12.10 -16.83 18.27
C TYR A 619 -13.51 -16.48 18.76
N GLY A 620 -14.47 -17.37 18.53
CA GLY A 620 -15.84 -17.20 19.02
C GLY A 620 -16.57 -18.53 19.22
N SER A 621 -17.82 -18.50 19.68
CA SER A 621 -18.61 -19.71 19.90
C SER A 621 -20.10 -19.52 19.66
N TYR A 622 -20.75 -20.55 19.11
CA TYR A 622 -22.20 -20.65 18.97
C TYR A 622 -22.90 -21.28 20.19
N ASP A 623 -22.13 -21.82 21.14
CA ASP A 623 -22.71 -22.53 22.27
C ASP A 623 -23.08 -21.56 23.40
N SER A 624 -24.07 -21.92 24.21
CA SER A 624 -24.43 -21.15 25.41
C SER A 624 -23.31 -21.02 26.44
N THR A 625 -22.24 -21.81 26.31
CA THR A 625 -21.01 -21.78 27.14
C THR A 625 -19.88 -20.97 26.49
N TYR A 626 -20.21 -20.04 25.56
CA TYR A 626 -19.26 -19.23 24.80
C TYR A 626 -18.18 -18.58 25.67
N ARG A 627 -18.55 -17.81 26.72
CA ARG A 627 -17.60 -17.11 27.62
C ARG A 627 -16.53 -18.04 28.16
N SER A 628 -16.93 -19.19 28.71
CA SER A 628 -15.96 -20.17 29.26
C SER A 628 -15.07 -20.76 28.16
N GLN A 629 -15.61 -21.06 26.99
CA GLN A 629 -14.83 -21.65 25.90
C GLN A 629 -13.80 -20.67 25.33
N VAL A 630 -14.16 -19.40 25.16
CA VAL A 630 -13.21 -18.38 24.67
C VAL A 630 -12.20 -17.98 25.74
N THR A 631 -12.58 -17.98 27.03
CA THR A 631 -11.65 -17.77 28.16
C THR A 631 -10.62 -18.90 28.25
N ASP A 632 -11.07 -20.15 28.17
CA ASP A 632 -10.18 -21.31 28.13
C ASP A 632 -9.25 -21.24 26.92
N ARG A 633 -9.77 -20.75 25.77
CA ARG A 633 -8.96 -20.58 24.57
C ARG A 633 -7.90 -19.50 24.70
N LYS A 634 -8.23 -18.36 25.31
CA LYS A 634 -7.26 -17.29 25.62
C LYS A 634 -6.12 -17.83 26.47
N SER A 635 -6.45 -18.53 27.56
CA SER A 635 -5.43 -19.13 28.44
C SER A 635 -4.55 -20.16 27.72
N ASP A 636 -5.10 -20.96 26.81
CA ASP A 636 -4.32 -21.93 26.02
C ASP A 636 -3.39 -21.26 24.99
N VAL A 637 -3.75 -20.09 24.45
CA VAL A 637 -2.89 -19.29 23.55
C VAL A 637 -1.72 -18.70 24.35
N GLU A 638 -2.00 -17.98 25.43
CA GLU A 638 -1.00 -17.34 26.29
C GLU A 638 0.01 -18.35 26.85
N GLN A 639 -0.44 -19.55 27.24
CA GLN A 639 0.47 -20.59 27.76
C GLN A 639 1.44 -21.16 26.71
N ARG A 640 1.27 -20.87 25.42
CA ARG A 640 2.02 -21.50 24.32
C ARG A 640 2.81 -20.54 23.45
N LEU A 641 2.58 -19.24 23.58
CA LEU A 641 3.42 -18.21 22.99
C LEU A 641 4.59 -17.92 23.93
N SER A 642 5.73 -17.58 23.35
CA SER A 642 6.87 -16.99 24.08
C SER A 642 6.68 -15.48 24.21
N PRO A 643 7.37 -14.78 25.13
CA PRO A 643 7.19 -13.33 25.31
C PRO A 643 7.38 -12.51 24.04
N ALA A 644 8.35 -12.87 23.18
CA ALA A 644 8.56 -12.20 21.90
C ALA A 644 7.43 -12.49 20.88
N GLU A 645 6.82 -13.68 20.94
CA GLU A 645 5.65 -14.00 20.11
C GLU A 645 4.38 -13.32 20.64
N GLU A 646 4.23 -13.18 21.94
CA GLU A 646 3.13 -12.41 22.54
C GLU A 646 3.15 -10.95 22.09
N GLU A 647 4.34 -10.32 22.14
CA GLU A 647 4.56 -8.96 21.63
C GLU A 647 4.25 -8.86 20.13
N ALA A 648 4.71 -9.84 19.32
CA ALA A 648 4.42 -9.86 17.89
C ALA A 648 2.92 -9.99 17.58
N TRP A 649 2.17 -10.76 18.38
CA TRP A 649 0.73 -11.02 18.19
C TRP A 649 -0.19 -10.04 18.94
N GLU A 650 0.36 -9.06 19.64
CA GLU A 650 -0.41 -8.06 20.38
C GLU A 650 -1.39 -7.33 19.44
N GLY A 651 -2.64 -7.18 19.88
CA GLY A 651 -3.71 -6.56 19.08
C GLY A 651 -4.24 -7.40 17.90
N ARG A 652 -3.67 -8.58 17.62
CA ARG A 652 -4.04 -9.42 16.45
C ARG A 652 -4.87 -10.67 16.77
N ILE A 653 -4.95 -11.07 18.03
CA ILE A 653 -5.78 -12.21 18.47
C ILE A 653 -6.96 -11.70 19.28
N HIS A 654 -8.17 -12.00 18.83
CA HIS A 654 -9.42 -11.49 19.37
C HIS A 654 -10.29 -12.62 19.91
N TYR A 655 -10.93 -12.42 21.06
CA TYR A 655 -11.78 -13.41 21.73
C TYR A 655 -13.18 -12.85 21.92
N LEU A 656 -14.10 -13.18 21.00
CA LEU A 656 -15.47 -12.70 21.03
C LEU A 656 -16.20 -13.26 22.24
N ASP A 657 -16.64 -12.39 23.12
CA ASP A 657 -17.46 -12.73 24.27
C ASP A 657 -18.94 -12.60 23.95
N LEU A 658 -19.38 -13.34 22.94
CA LEU A 658 -20.75 -13.32 22.47
C LEU A 658 -21.15 -14.71 21.99
N ASP A 659 -22.38 -15.11 22.33
CA ASP A 659 -23.03 -16.28 21.73
C ASP A 659 -23.47 -15.94 20.29
N LEU A 660 -22.75 -16.53 19.33
CA LEU A 660 -22.90 -16.29 17.90
C LEU A 660 -24.16 -16.92 17.29
N SER A 661 -24.84 -17.84 17.98
CA SER A 661 -26.07 -18.47 17.46
C SER A 661 -27.24 -17.48 17.31
N GLY A 662 -27.16 -16.34 18.00
CA GLY A 662 -28.11 -15.23 17.89
C GLY A 662 -27.45 -13.93 17.44
N ALA A 663 -26.29 -13.99 16.78
CA ALA A 663 -25.63 -12.79 16.26
C ALA A 663 -26.51 -12.10 15.20
N THR A 664 -26.56 -10.77 15.27
CA THR A 664 -27.33 -9.89 14.39
C THR A 664 -26.40 -8.85 13.75
N GLY A 665 -26.94 -8.00 12.88
CA GLY A 665 -26.12 -7.03 12.15
C GLY A 665 -25.22 -7.70 11.11
N ASP A 666 -24.14 -7.03 10.72
CA ASP A 666 -23.30 -7.44 9.59
C ASP A 666 -22.52 -8.73 9.88
N LEU A 667 -22.13 -8.95 11.14
CA LEU A 667 -21.58 -10.22 11.58
C LEU A 667 -22.62 -11.35 11.48
N GLY A 668 -23.85 -11.11 11.94
CA GLY A 668 -24.93 -12.09 11.84
C GLY A 668 -25.29 -12.44 10.40
N GLU A 669 -25.31 -11.46 9.50
CA GLU A 669 -25.50 -11.66 8.06
C GLU A 669 -24.37 -12.51 7.46
N ALA A 670 -23.11 -12.20 7.74
CA ALA A 670 -21.96 -12.98 7.26
C ALA A 670 -22.02 -14.45 7.74
N LEU A 671 -22.35 -14.67 9.01
CA LEU A 671 -22.52 -16.02 9.57
C LEU A 671 -23.69 -16.76 8.90
N SER A 672 -24.82 -16.07 8.68
CA SER A 672 -25.99 -16.64 8.02
C SER A 672 -25.72 -16.95 6.53
N ALA A 673 -24.99 -16.08 5.82
CA ALA A 673 -24.65 -16.24 4.41
C ALA A 673 -23.89 -17.55 4.13
N LEU A 674 -23.03 -17.94 5.06
CA LEU A 674 -22.26 -19.19 4.98
C LEU A 674 -22.93 -20.38 5.68
N GLY A 675 -24.10 -20.17 6.30
CA GLY A 675 -24.87 -21.22 6.98
C GLY A 675 -24.30 -21.65 8.33
N GLU A 676 -23.95 -20.68 9.19
CA GLU A 676 -23.33 -20.86 10.51
C GLU A 676 -22.01 -21.65 10.43
N PRO A 677 -21.00 -21.12 9.72
CA PRO A 677 -19.73 -21.81 9.51
C PRO A 677 -18.96 -21.96 10.81
N THR A 678 -18.18 -23.04 10.93
CA THR A 678 -17.23 -23.19 12.06
C THR A 678 -15.89 -22.49 11.80
N THR A 679 -15.63 -22.14 10.54
CA THR A 679 -14.45 -21.41 10.09
C THR A 679 -14.81 -20.59 8.86
N PHE A 680 -14.34 -19.35 8.79
CA PHE A 680 -14.44 -18.48 7.61
C PHE A 680 -13.37 -17.39 7.71
N GLY A 681 -13.26 -16.53 6.70
CA GLY A 681 -12.43 -15.34 6.82
C GLY A 681 -13.00 -14.13 6.10
N ILE A 682 -12.33 -13.01 6.31
CA ILE A 682 -12.53 -11.77 5.56
C ILE A 682 -11.16 -11.42 4.99
N ASP A 683 -11.07 -11.30 3.66
CA ASP A 683 -9.81 -10.93 3.01
C ASP A 683 -9.56 -9.41 3.11
N ARG A 684 -8.38 -8.98 2.66
CA ARG A 684 -7.97 -7.57 2.63
C ARG A 684 -8.82 -6.68 1.71
N PHE A 685 -9.72 -7.26 0.91
CA PHE A 685 -10.70 -6.50 0.12
C PHE A 685 -12.07 -6.50 0.79
N GLN A 686 -12.13 -6.86 2.07
CA GLN A 686 -13.34 -6.96 2.90
C GLN A 686 -14.31 -8.05 2.44
N ARG A 687 -13.88 -8.99 1.62
CA ARG A 687 -14.79 -9.98 1.04
C ARG A 687 -14.94 -11.17 1.97
N LEU A 688 -16.17 -11.66 2.12
CA LEU A 688 -16.47 -12.85 2.90
C LEU A 688 -15.91 -14.11 2.23
N ARG A 689 -15.00 -14.81 2.88
CA ARG A 689 -14.33 -16.00 2.34
C ARG A 689 -14.79 -17.27 3.03
N GLN A 690 -15.18 -18.27 2.24
CA GLN A 690 -15.32 -19.64 2.73
C GLN A 690 -13.95 -20.28 2.91
N THR A 691 -13.83 -21.06 3.96
CA THR A 691 -12.66 -21.91 4.20
C THR A 691 -13.00 -23.31 3.69
N GLY A 692 -12.18 -23.84 2.81
CA GLY A 692 -12.41 -25.11 2.13
C GLY A 692 -12.26 -26.33 3.04
N SER A 693 -11.78 -27.43 2.48
CA SER A 693 -11.58 -28.69 3.20
C SER A 693 -10.29 -28.71 4.04
N THR A 694 -10.42 -28.97 5.34
CA THR A 694 -9.29 -29.24 6.26
C THR A 694 -8.90 -30.73 6.30
N TYR A 695 -9.37 -31.53 5.34
CA TYR A 695 -9.08 -32.96 5.28
C TYR A 695 -7.63 -33.24 4.85
N THR A 696 -6.92 -34.07 5.60
CA THR A 696 -5.57 -34.52 5.21
C THR A 696 -5.63 -35.72 4.30
N TRP A 697 -5.12 -35.56 3.08
CA TRP A 697 -5.00 -36.64 2.12
C TRP A 697 -3.82 -37.57 2.44
N GLY A 698 -4.01 -38.89 2.25
CA GLY A 698 -2.94 -39.87 2.40
C GLY A 698 -2.84 -40.56 3.77
N THR A 699 -3.66 -40.19 4.75
CA THR A 699 -3.75 -40.92 6.04
C THR A 699 -4.85 -41.98 6.01
N SER A 700 -4.59 -43.18 6.52
CA SER A 700 -5.58 -44.26 6.61
C SER A 700 -6.70 -44.03 7.64
N SER A 701 -6.61 -42.94 8.40
CA SER A 701 -7.66 -42.36 9.23
C SER A 701 -8.24 -41.11 8.55
N THR A 702 -9.54 -40.87 8.70
CA THR A 702 -10.17 -39.57 8.43
C THR A 702 -9.65 -38.56 9.46
N THR A 703 -8.48 -38.01 9.19
CA THR A 703 -7.84 -37.00 10.02
C THR A 703 -8.11 -35.65 9.37
N TYR A 704 -8.60 -34.70 10.15
CA TYR A 704 -8.66 -33.30 9.75
C TYR A 704 -7.43 -32.64 10.37
N ASP A 705 -6.70 -31.85 9.58
CA ASP A 705 -5.58 -31.06 10.08
C ASP A 705 -5.98 -29.59 10.10
N PRO A 706 -6.25 -29.04 11.29
CA PRO A 706 -6.55 -27.63 11.45
C PRO A 706 -5.41 -26.69 11.01
N GLN A 707 -4.17 -27.17 10.80
CA GLN A 707 -3.08 -26.37 10.22
C GLN A 707 -3.38 -25.88 8.81
N HIS A 708 -4.24 -26.60 8.07
CA HIS A 708 -4.71 -26.19 6.75
C HIS A 708 -5.37 -24.80 6.75
N MET A 709 -5.80 -24.30 7.91
CA MET A 709 -6.31 -22.94 8.04
C MET A 709 -5.25 -21.86 7.75
N SER A 710 -3.97 -22.15 8.00
CA SER A 710 -2.88 -21.22 7.66
C SER A 710 -2.77 -20.99 6.15
N HIS A 711 -3.01 -22.04 5.37
CA HIS A 711 -2.97 -21.98 3.90
C HIS A 711 -4.07 -21.08 3.32
N GLU A 712 -5.23 -20.89 3.98
CA GLU A 712 -6.24 -19.93 3.51
C GLU A 712 -5.72 -18.50 3.58
N ALA A 713 -5.07 -18.13 4.69
CA ALA A 713 -4.50 -16.79 4.85
C ALA A 713 -3.39 -16.54 3.82
N TRP A 714 -2.49 -17.52 3.61
CA TRP A 714 -1.46 -17.43 2.57
C TRP A 714 -2.06 -17.30 1.16
N MET A 715 -3.13 -18.04 0.85
CA MET A 715 -3.84 -17.92 -0.42
C MET A 715 -4.42 -16.50 -0.60
N TRP A 716 -5.07 -15.94 0.42
CA TRP A 716 -5.61 -14.58 0.33
C TRP A 716 -4.51 -13.51 0.20
N HIS A 717 -3.34 -13.74 0.81
CA HIS A 717 -2.17 -12.87 0.62
C HIS A 717 -1.63 -12.98 -0.83
N ALA A 718 -1.53 -14.19 -1.38
CA ALA A 718 -1.09 -14.42 -2.76
C ALA A 718 -2.06 -13.86 -3.82
N GLU A 719 -3.35 -13.76 -3.50
CA GLU A 719 -4.36 -13.12 -4.37
C GLU A 719 -4.26 -11.59 -4.38
N HIS A 720 -3.58 -10.95 -3.43
CA HIS A 720 -3.45 -9.49 -3.41
C HIS A 720 -2.86 -8.89 -4.69
N PRO A 721 -1.63 -9.27 -5.11
CA PRO A 721 -1.05 -8.73 -6.35
C PRO A 721 -1.92 -9.04 -7.57
N VAL A 722 -2.61 -10.18 -7.59
CA VAL A 722 -3.50 -10.57 -8.70
C VAL A 722 -4.65 -9.57 -8.85
N GLU A 723 -5.20 -9.09 -7.74
CA GLU A 723 -6.36 -8.21 -7.73
C GLU A 723 -6.00 -6.75 -7.97
N VAL A 724 -4.99 -6.25 -7.26
CA VAL A 724 -4.59 -4.83 -7.34
C VAL A 724 -3.90 -4.50 -8.66
N ARG A 725 -3.41 -5.50 -9.41
CA ARG A 725 -2.77 -5.26 -10.71
C ARG A 725 -3.69 -4.56 -11.70
N ARG A 726 -5.01 -4.78 -11.62
CA ARG A 726 -6.01 -4.10 -12.48
C ARG A 726 -6.26 -2.64 -12.07
N LEU A 727 -5.80 -2.23 -10.89
CA LEU A 727 -5.92 -0.87 -10.36
C LEU A 727 -4.67 -0.03 -10.67
N ASP A 728 -3.61 -0.63 -11.21
CA ASP A 728 -2.39 0.05 -11.57
C ASP A 728 -2.66 1.03 -12.74
N PRO A 729 -2.40 2.34 -12.58
CA PRO A 729 -2.75 3.34 -13.59
C PRO A 729 -1.91 3.27 -14.88
N ALA A 730 -0.76 2.59 -14.87
CA ALA A 730 0.01 2.34 -16.09
C ALA A 730 -0.39 1.06 -16.84
N VAL A 731 -1.34 0.29 -16.27
CA VAL A 731 -1.88 -0.91 -16.90
C VAL A 731 -3.12 -0.56 -17.71
N GLU A 732 -3.09 -0.94 -18.98
CA GLU A 732 -4.25 -0.88 -19.87
C GLU A 732 -4.89 -2.26 -19.99
N ALA A 733 -6.20 -2.33 -19.79
CA ALA A 733 -6.94 -3.59 -19.69
C ALA A 733 -7.86 -3.82 -20.88
N ILE A 734 -7.81 -5.02 -21.46
CA ILE A 734 -8.73 -5.50 -22.49
C ILE A 734 -9.48 -6.72 -21.95
N ASP A 735 -10.77 -6.55 -21.67
CA ASP A 735 -11.63 -7.65 -21.24
C ASP A 735 -12.01 -8.53 -22.43
N LEU A 736 -11.55 -9.79 -22.42
CA LEU A 736 -12.00 -10.82 -23.36
C LEU A 736 -13.32 -11.44 -22.90
N MET A 737 -13.48 -11.56 -21.59
CA MET A 737 -14.69 -12.02 -20.90
C MET A 737 -14.80 -11.27 -19.57
N PHE A 738 -15.96 -10.73 -19.23
CA PHE A 738 -16.19 -10.07 -17.94
C PHE A 738 -17.46 -10.61 -17.30
N GLU A 739 -17.28 -11.43 -16.27
CA GLU A 739 -18.35 -12.17 -15.60
C GLU A 739 -19.24 -13.02 -16.56
N ASP A 740 -18.67 -13.48 -17.67
CA ASP A 740 -19.39 -14.21 -18.70
C ASP A 740 -19.51 -15.70 -18.38
N GLN A 741 -20.67 -16.29 -18.68
CA GLN A 741 -20.93 -17.70 -18.36
C GLN A 741 -20.22 -18.66 -19.33
N HIS A 742 -19.30 -19.47 -18.80
CA HIS A 742 -18.79 -20.66 -19.48
C HIS A 742 -19.82 -21.79 -19.47
N GLN A 743 -20.09 -22.36 -20.64
CA GLN A 743 -21.09 -23.42 -20.84
C GLN A 743 -20.63 -24.81 -20.34
N GLY A 744 -19.64 -24.84 -19.45
CA GLY A 744 -19.13 -26.06 -18.83
C GLY A 744 -20.18 -26.77 -17.97
N GLY A 745 -19.85 -27.98 -17.52
CA GLY A 745 -20.68 -28.78 -16.63
C GLY A 745 -19.89 -29.91 -15.97
N TRP A 746 -20.58 -30.95 -15.51
CA TRP A 746 -19.93 -32.09 -14.85
C TRP A 746 -19.22 -33.07 -15.79
N GLY A 747 -19.11 -32.73 -17.08
CA GLY A 747 -18.45 -33.53 -18.11
C GLY A 747 -17.27 -32.78 -18.73
N GLY A 748 -16.42 -33.47 -19.49
CA GLY A 748 -15.29 -32.82 -20.19
C GLY A 748 -15.65 -32.31 -21.59
N GLY A 749 -14.80 -31.43 -22.12
CA GLY A 749 -14.78 -31.06 -23.55
C GLY A 749 -15.66 -29.88 -23.95
N PHE A 750 -15.96 -28.97 -23.02
CA PHE A 750 -16.71 -27.75 -23.34
C PHE A 750 -15.78 -26.68 -23.91
N THR A 751 -16.35 -25.79 -24.73
CA THR A 751 -15.61 -24.69 -25.36
C THR A 751 -16.51 -23.48 -25.45
N THR A 752 -16.04 -22.35 -24.95
CA THR A 752 -16.66 -21.04 -25.16
C THR A 752 -15.75 -20.24 -26.07
N ALA A 753 -16.33 -19.51 -27.02
CA ALA A 753 -15.57 -18.61 -27.88
C ALA A 753 -15.87 -17.16 -27.48
N MET A 754 -14.86 -16.32 -27.57
CA MET A 754 -14.94 -14.88 -27.31
C MET A 754 -14.07 -14.12 -28.32
N ASN A 755 -14.29 -12.82 -28.43
CA ASN A 755 -13.47 -11.94 -29.25
C ASN A 755 -12.91 -10.82 -28.37
N GLY A 756 -11.72 -10.34 -28.71
CA GLY A 756 -11.14 -9.12 -28.16
C GLY A 756 -10.71 -8.21 -29.30
N THR A 757 -10.89 -6.91 -29.11
CA THR A 757 -10.41 -5.85 -30.02
C THR A 757 -9.24 -5.16 -29.32
N PHE A 758 -8.08 -5.11 -29.96
CA PHE A 758 -6.85 -4.55 -29.39
C PHE A 758 -6.63 -3.11 -29.84
N ASP A 759 -7.52 -2.22 -29.38
CA ASP A 759 -7.45 -0.76 -29.62
C ASP A 759 -6.90 -0.09 -28.35
N LEU A 760 -5.58 -0.12 -28.20
CA LEU A 760 -4.89 0.42 -27.03
C LEU A 760 -4.55 1.91 -27.24
N ASN A 761 -4.32 2.64 -26.15
CA ASN A 761 -3.96 4.06 -26.20
C ASN A 761 -2.63 4.35 -26.89
N HIS A 762 -1.76 3.35 -26.99
CA HIS A 762 -0.50 3.42 -27.72
C HIS A 762 -0.43 2.26 -28.70
N ASP A 763 0.39 2.41 -29.74
CA ASP A 763 0.65 1.31 -30.65
C ASP A 763 1.11 0.08 -29.86
N LEU A 764 0.50 -1.07 -30.16
CA LEU A 764 0.80 -2.31 -29.46
C LEU A 764 2.31 -2.59 -29.43
N GLU A 765 3.08 -2.15 -30.44
CA GLU A 765 4.55 -2.22 -30.58
C GLU A 765 5.35 -1.55 -29.44
N THR A 766 4.72 -0.69 -28.64
CA THR A 766 5.37 0.01 -27.51
C THR A 766 5.28 -0.73 -26.17
N TYR A 767 4.38 -1.71 -26.04
CA TYR A 767 4.20 -2.52 -24.83
C TYR A 767 5.21 -3.66 -24.74
N ASP A 768 5.85 -3.83 -23.59
CA ASP A 768 6.82 -4.90 -23.33
C ASP A 768 6.27 -6.00 -22.41
N MET A 769 5.19 -5.71 -21.69
CA MET A 769 4.51 -6.64 -20.81
C MET A 769 3.06 -6.89 -21.23
N MET A 770 2.67 -8.16 -21.17
CA MET A 770 1.28 -8.61 -21.27
C MET A 770 1.02 -9.67 -20.22
N GLU A 771 0.07 -9.41 -19.34
CA GLU A 771 -0.38 -10.34 -18.31
C GLU A 771 -1.84 -10.71 -18.56
N MET A 772 -2.28 -11.83 -18.01
CA MET A 772 -3.67 -12.26 -18.06
C MET A 772 -4.20 -12.41 -16.65
N PHE A 773 -5.16 -11.56 -16.28
CA PHE A 773 -6.02 -11.81 -15.13
C PHE A 773 -7.07 -12.83 -15.52
N HIS A 774 -7.13 -13.93 -14.79
CA HIS A 774 -8.11 -14.98 -14.96
C HIS A 774 -8.80 -15.27 -13.65
N GLU A 775 -10.10 -15.08 -13.60
CA GLU A 775 -10.94 -15.55 -12.52
C GLU A 775 -11.92 -16.58 -13.06
N HIS A 776 -11.95 -17.73 -12.39
CA HIS A 776 -12.98 -18.73 -12.60
C HIS A 776 -13.87 -18.81 -11.37
N ALA A 777 -15.00 -18.12 -11.47
CA ALA A 777 -16.02 -18.05 -10.45
C ALA A 777 -17.08 -19.16 -10.65
N CYS A 778 -17.36 -19.89 -9.60
CA CYS A 778 -18.36 -20.94 -9.56
C CYS A 778 -19.78 -20.37 -9.44
N SER A 779 -20.76 -21.23 -9.65
CA SER A 779 -22.17 -20.87 -9.40
C SER A 779 -22.36 -20.46 -7.95
N GLU A 780 -23.06 -19.34 -7.73
CA GLU A 780 -23.35 -18.77 -6.40
C GLU A 780 -22.11 -18.32 -5.60
N ARG A 781 -20.93 -18.31 -6.22
CA ARG A 781 -19.65 -18.06 -5.54
C ARG A 781 -19.32 -19.04 -4.40
N ARG A 782 -19.90 -20.24 -4.43
CA ARG A 782 -19.81 -21.23 -3.34
C ARG A 782 -18.90 -22.39 -3.69
N ASP A 783 -18.12 -22.79 -2.69
CA ASP A 783 -17.41 -24.07 -2.68
C ASP A 783 -18.38 -25.23 -2.93
N ARG A 784 -17.87 -26.35 -3.45
CA ARG A 784 -18.71 -27.50 -3.79
C ARG A 784 -19.54 -27.97 -2.60
N TYR A 785 -20.85 -28.17 -2.82
CA TYR A 785 -21.75 -28.73 -1.83
C TYR A 785 -22.73 -29.76 -2.41
N GLN A 786 -23.22 -30.66 -1.54
CA GLN A 786 -24.18 -31.70 -1.92
C GLN A 786 -25.62 -31.17 -1.87
N THR A 787 -26.43 -31.50 -2.88
CA THR A 787 -27.85 -31.17 -2.95
C THR A 787 -28.71 -32.44 -3.02
N SER A 788 -30.04 -32.29 -2.91
CA SER A 788 -30.97 -33.41 -3.08
C SER A 788 -30.99 -33.99 -4.50
N SER A 789 -30.55 -33.22 -5.49
CA SER A 789 -30.48 -33.58 -6.92
C SER A 789 -29.07 -33.92 -7.41
N GLY A 790 -28.03 -33.82 -6.58
CA GLY A 790 -26.64 -34.10 -6.96
C GLY A 790 -25.63 -33.22 -6.22
N TYR A 791 -24.78 -32.52 -6.96
CA TYR A 791 -23.82 -31.54 -6.45
C TYR A 791 -24.05 -30.18 -7.12
N ALA A 792 -23.72 -29.10 -6.40
CA ALA A 792 -23.79 -27.71 -6.85
C ALA A 792 -22.56 -26.92 -6.35
N GLY A 793 -22.48 -25.65 -6.74
CA GLY A 793 -21.29 -24.81 -6.52
C GLY A 793 -20.18 -25.16 -7.49
N CYS A 794 -18.95 -25.19 -7.01
CA CYS A 794 -17.79 -25.53 -7.81
C CYS A 794 -17.73 -26.97 -8.28
N HIS A 795 -17.16 -27.15 -9.46
CA HIS A 795 -16.92 -28.46 -10.06
C HIS A 795 -15.83 -29.23 -9.30
N GLU A 796 -15.94 -30.56 -9.20
CA GLU A 796 -15.14 -31.36 -8.28
C GLU A 796 -13.73 -31.73 -8.75
N TRP A 797 -13.47 -31.72 -10.06
CA TRP A 797 -12.21 -32.20 -10.65
C TRP A 797 -11.32 -31.07 -11.14
N ASP A 798 -10.02 -31.30 -11.00
CA ASP A 798 -8.90 -30.53 -11.53
C ASP A 798 -8.69 -30.81 -13.03
N PHE A 799 -9.44 -30.10 -13.85
CA PHE A 799 -9.31 -30.21 -15.29
C PHE A 799 -8.24 -29.27 -15.82
N GLU A 800 -7.48 -29.75 -16.79
CA GLU A 800 -6.74 -28.85 -17.68
C GLU A 800 -7.72 -27.97 -18.42
N ALA A 801 -7.52 -26.67 -18.31
CA ALA A 801 -8.20 -25.67 -19.09
C ALA A 801 -7.19 -24.76 -19.78
N ASN A 802 -7.53 -24.32 -20.99
CA ASN A 802 -6.64 -23.50 -21.79
C ASN A 802 -7.41 -22.47 -22.61
N LEU A 803 -6.77 -21.33 -22.82
CA LEU A 803 -7.19 -20.33 -23.79
C LEU A 803 -6.40 -20.55 -25.06
N ARG A 804 -7.11 -20.55 -26.19
CA ARG A 804 -6.52 -20.72 -27.51
C ARG A 804 -6.83 -19.52 -28.38
N ILE A 805 -5.83 -19.04 -29.09
CA ILE A 805 -5.97 -17.99 -30.07
C ILE A 805 -6.31 -18.60 -31.44
N CYS A 806 -7.27 -18.01 -32.15
CA CYS A 806 -7.65 -18.48 -33.48
C CYS A 806 -6.73 -17.91 -34.57
N ASP A 807 -6.61 -18.56 -35.73
CA ASP A 807 -5.77 -18.07 -36.84
C ASP A 807 -6.31 -16.73 -37.37
N ARG A 808 -5.41 -15.78 -37.73
CA ARG A 808 -5.77 -14.45 -38.27
C ARG A 808 -6.69 -14.56 -39.48
N ASP A 809 -6.28 -15.40 -40.43
CA ASP A 809 -7.01 -15.61 -41.67
C ASP A 809 -8.22 -16.55 -41.53
N ASN A 810 -8.41 -17.18 -40.36
CA ASN A 810 -9.47 -18.17 -40.15
C ASN A 810 -9.86 -18.35 -38.67
N SER A 811 -10.83 -17.56 -38.24
CA SER A 811 -11.40 -17.59 -36.89
C SER A 811 -12.14 -18.89 -36.51
N SER A 812 -12.20 -19.90 -37.40
CA SER A 812 -12.70 -21.24 -37.06
C SER A 812 -11.59 -22.22 -36.67
N ARG A 813 -10.32 -21.85 -36.83
CA ARG A 813 -9.17 -22.67 -36.45
C ARG A 813 -8.49 -22.05 -35.24
N CYS A 814 -8.60 -22.69 -34.08
CA CYS A 814 -8.02 -22.22 -32.82
C CYS A 814 -7.12 -23.31 -32.27
N GLY A 815 -6.01 -23.54 -32.97
CA GLY A 815 -5.05 -24.60 -32.71
C GLY A 815 -4.00 -24.21 -31.68
N THR A 816 -3.55 -22.95 -31.72
CA THR A 816 -2.47 -22.42 -30.89
C THR A 816 -2.94 -22.19 -29.47
N GLU A 817 -2.21 -22.75 -28.50
CA GLU A 817 -2.45 -22.47 -27.10
C GLU A 817 -1.82 -21.14 -26.73
N PHE A 818 -2.60 -20.31 -26.04
CA PHE A 818 -2.18 -18.98 -25.61
C PHE A 818 -1.84 -18.97 -24.12
N ALA A 819 -2.61 -19.72 -23.31
CA ALA A 819 -2.36 -19.87 -21.88
C ALA A 819 -3.04 -21.15 -21.34
N ARG A 820 -2.53 -21.69 -20.22
CA ARG A 820 -3.00 -22.95 -19.58
C ARG A 820 -3.09 -22.80 -18.07
N TRP A 821 -4.09 -23.45 -17.48
CA TRP A 821 -4.30 -23.55 -16.04
C TRP A 821 -4.88 -24.92 -15.71
N ILE A 822 -4.72 -25.31 -14.45
CA ILE A 822 -5.42 -26.46 -13.91
C ILE A 822 -6.48 -25.96 -12.95
N THR A 823 -7.75 -26.31 -13.20
CA THR A 823 -8.84 -25.90 -12.34
C THR A 823 -8.71 -26.50 -10.94
N THR A 824 -9.42 -25.92 -9.98
CA THR A 824 -9.39 -26.40 -8.60
C THR A 824 -10.29 -27.64 -8.42
N TYR A 825 -10.06 -28.37 -7.33
CA TYR A 825 -11.03 -29.32 -6.81
C TYR A 825 -12.09 -28.61 -5.95
N GLY A 826 -13.17 -28.16 -6.57
CA GLY A 826 -14.37 -27.72 -5.84
C GLY A 826 -14.26 -26.35 -5.16
N ARG A 827 -13.37 -25.46 -5.66
CA ARG A 827 -13.20 -24.06 -5.19
C ARG A 827 -13.15 -23.06 -6.34
N GLU A 828 -13.26 -21.77 -6.03
CA GLU A 828 -12.95 -20.72 -7.01
C GLU A 828 -11.44 -20.53 -7.13
N GLY A 829 -10.99 -19.94 -8.24
CA GLY A 829 -9.58 -19.61 -8.43
C GLY A 829 -9.41 -18.32 -9.21
N ARG A 830 -8.34 -17.58 -8.87
CA ARG A 830 -7.96 -16.31 -9.48
C ARG A 830 -6.46 -16.33 -9.70
N TRP A 831 -6.03 -15.93 -10.88
CA TRP A 831 -4.63 -16.04 -11.28
C TRP A 831 -4.22 -14.83 -12.12
N LEU A 832 -2.95 -14.48 -12.02
CA LEU A 832 -2.28 -13.52 -12.87
C LEU A 832 -1.14 -14.24 -13.57
N THR A 833 -1.26 -14.45 -14.87
CA THR A 833 -0.28 -15.19 -15.66
C THR A 833 0.48 -14.25 -16.59
N ASP A 834 1.81 -14.26 -16.52
CA ASP A 834 2.65 -13.55 -17.47
C ASP A 834 2.58 -14.22 -18.85
N LEU A 835 2.10 -13.47 -19.84
CA LEU A 835 1.99 -13.86 -21.24
C LEU A 835 2.85 -12.96 -22.15
N SER A 836 3.75 -12.16 -21.59
CA SER A 836 4.60 -11.22 -22.31
C SER A 836 5.32 -11.85 -23.50
N PRO A 837 5.86 -13.09 -23.42
CA PRO A 837 6.50 -13.73 -24.57
C PRO A 837 5.59 -13.97 -25.78
N TYR A 838 4.26 -13.91 -25.61
CA TYR A 838 3.28 -14.10 -26.67
C TYR A 838 2.71 -12.79 -27.25
N LEU A 839 3.25 -11.63 -26.87
CA LEU A 839 2.89 -10.33 -27.44
C LEU A 839 2.93 -10.30 -28.98
N PHE A 840 3.86 -11.04 -29.60
CA PHE A 840 3.99 -11.12 -31.06
C PHE A 840 2.76 -11.74 -31.78
N MET A 841 1.85 -12.38 -31.04
CA MET A 841 0.67 -13.03 -31.61
C MET A 841 -0.50 -12.07 -31.86
N LEU A 842 -0.38 -10.81 -31.42
CA LEU A 842 -1.40 -9.77 -31.50
C LEU A 842 -0.88 -8.58 -32.31
N ASP A 843 -1.76 -7.94 -33.07
CA ASP A 843 -1.46 -6.71 -33.82
C ASP A 843 -2.36 -5.55 -33.36
N ASP A 844 -1.90 -4.32 -33.58
CA ASP A 844 -2.64 -3.10 -33.23
C ASP A 844 -3.97 -2.97 -34.00
N GLY A 845 -5.04 -2.61 -33.30
CA GLY A 845 -6.40 -2.51 -33.84
C GLY A 845 -6.99 -3.85 -34.33
N GLU A 846 -6.36 -4.99 -34.01
CA GLU A 846 -6.80 -6.31 -34.47
C GLU A 846 -8.06 -6.78 -33.72
N ASP A 847 -9.05 -7.27 -34.46
CA ASP A 847 -10.15 -8.08 -33.91
C ASP A 847 -9.74 -9.56 -33.88
N ARG A 848 -9.45 -10.08 -32.70
CA ARG A 848 -8.98 -11.45 -32.52
C ARG A 848 -10.02 -12.32 -31.84
N ARG A 849 -10.20 -13.53 -32.36
CA ARG A 849 -11.03 -14.56 -31.72
C ARG A 849 -10.20 -15.49 -30.86
N PHE A 850 -10.74 -15.82 -29.70
CA PHE A 850 -10.22 -16.81 -28.78
C PHE A 850 -11.25 -17.90 -28.48
N THR A 851 -10.76 -19.04 -27.99
CA THR A 851 -11.61 -20.09 -27.41
C THR A 851 -11.06 -20.55 -26.08
N TYR A 852 -11.88 -20.47 -25.04
CA TYR A 852 -11.64 -21.10 -23.75
C TYR A 852 -12.13 -22.55 -23.78
N ARG A 853 -11.27 -23.50 -23.42
CA ARG A 853 -11.61 -24.92 -23.28
C ARG A 853 -11.47 -25.35 -21.83
N GLY A 854 -12.49 -25.98 -21.30
CA GLY A 854 -12.52 -26.48 -19.93
C GLY A 854 -13.75 -27.35 -19.69
N ALA A 855 -13.84 -27.95 -18.51
CA ALA A 855 -15.01 -28.70 -18.10
C ALA A 855 -15.91 -27.89 -17.17
N ASN A 856 -15.34 -27.04 -16.33
CA ASN A 856 -16.03 -26.45 -15.20
C ASN A 856 -16.93 -25.28 -15.64
N GLY A 857 -18.25 -25.41 -15.49
CA GLY A 857 -19.18 -24.30 -15.67
C GLY A 857 -18.99 -23.20 -14.61
N GLY A 858 -19.46 -21.99 -14.89
CA GLY A 858 -19.28 -20.85 -14.01
C GLY A 858 -19.15 -19.54 -14.78
N SER A 859 -18.95 -18.46 -14.04
CA SER A 859 -18.60 -17.15 -14.57
C SER A 859 -17.08 -17.08 -14.79
N LEU A 860 -16.66 -16.53 -15.92
CA LEU A 860 -15.26 -16.29 -16.24
C LEU A 860 -15.03 -14.80 -16.40
N THR A 861 -13.96 -14.32 -15.78
CA THR A 861 -13.37 -13.02 -16.07
C THR A 861 -11.98 -13.28 -16.62
N ILE A 862 -11.75 -12.90 -17.87
CA ILE A 862 -10.46 -13.01 -18.56
C ILE A 862 -10.15 -11.63 -19.11
N THR A 863 -9.13 -11.00 -18.54
CA THR A 863 -8.68 -9.65 -18.90
C THR A 863 -7.21 -9.73 -19.27
N LEU A 864 -6.85 -9.22 -20.45
CA LEU A 864 -5.45 -9.02 -20.83
C LEU A 864 -5.00 -7.65 -20.36
N LEU A 865 -3.87 -7.59 -19.67
CA LEU A 865 -3.31 -6.41 -19.02
C LEU A 865 -2.00 -6.06 -19.72
N PHE A 866 -1.95 -4.87 -20.31
CA PHE A 866 -0.80 -4.38 -21.08
C PHE A 866 -0.12 -3.26 -20.32
N SER A 867 1.21 -3.30 -20.25
CA SER A 867 1.98 -2.25 -19.59
C SER A 867 3.33 -2.02 -20.27
N ARG A 868 3.95 -0.88 -19.94
CA ARG A 868 5.21 -0.40 -20.51
C ARG A 868 6.15 -0.05 -19.36
N TRP A 869 7.17 -0.85 -19.14
CA TRP A 869 8.11 -0.60 -18.02
C TRP A 869 9.48 -0.18 -18.53
N GLY A 870 9.94 -0.79 -19.61
CA GLY A 870 11.31 -0.67 -20.06
C GLY A 870 12.26 -1.37 -19.09
N GLU A 871 13.26 -2.07 -19.62
CA GLU A 871 14.40 -2.51 -18.84
C GLU A 871 15.55 -1.56 -19.19
N SER A 872 16.11 -0.89 -18.19
CA SER A 872 17.27 -0.02 -18.31
C SER A 872 18.48 -0.80 -18.84
N GLU A 873 18.65 -0.85 -20.16
CA GLU A 873 19.91 -0.68 -20.92
C GLU A 873 19.69 -1.02 -22.41
N VAL A 874 18.77 -1.92 -22.75
CA VAL A 874 18.19 -2.11 -24.10
C VAL A 874 16.80 -2.72 -23.93
N ASP A 875 15.74 -1.93 -24.04
CA ASP A 875 14.37 -2.45 -24.00
C ASP A 875 14.17 -3.50 -25.12
N HIS A 876 13.80 -4.73 -24.76
CA HIS A 876 13.53 -5.82 -25.71
C HIS A 876 12.06 -6.23 -25.70
N ARG A 877 11.48 -6.48 -26.87
CA ARG A 877 10.08 -6.90 -27.00
C ARG A 877 9.89 -8.04 -28.00
N PRO A 878 9.04 -9.05 -27.69
CA PRO A 878 8.71 -10.12 -28.62
C PRO A 878 8.13 -9.59 -29.93
N SER A 879 8.81 -9.89 -31.04
CA SER A 879 8.38 -9.47 -32.38
C SER A 879 7.89 -10.63 -33.23
N SER A 880 8.45 -11.82 -33.01
CA SER A 880 8.12 -13.03 -33.76
C SER A 880 8.55 -14.27 -33.01
N ALA A 881 8.06 -15.44 -33.43
CA ALA A 881 8.50 -16.71 -32.88
C ALA A 881 8.44 -17.86 -33.89
N THR A 882 9.15 -18.94 -33.58
CA THR A 882 9.05 -20.23 -34.26
C THR A 882 8.44 -21.25 -33.31
N PHE A 883 7.32 -21.87 -33.71
CA PHE A 883 6.80 -23.03 -33.01
C PHE A 883 7.82 -24.17 -33.10
N ALA A 884 8.25 -24.70 -31.96
CA ALA A 884 9.33 -25.67 -31.90
C ALA A 884 8.80 -27.09 -31.76
N PHE A 885 8.11 -27.41 -30.67
CA PHE A 885 7.77 -28.80 -30.35
C PHE A 885 6.43 -28.93 -29.61
N THR A 886 5.78 -30.08 -29.81
CA THR A 886 4.64 -30.52 -29.00
C THR A 886 5.03 -31.64 -28.02
N GLY A 887 4.15 -31.86 -27.05
CA GLY A 887 4.15 -33.03 -26.19
C GLY A 887 3.66 -34.32 -26.89
N GLY A 888 3.36 -35.34 -26.09
CA GLY A 888 2.90 -36.64 -26.54
C GLY A 888 3.00 -37.74 -25.48
N GLN A 889 2.71 -38.97 -25.90
CA GLN A 889 2.70 -40.14 -25.02
C GLN A 889 4.11 -40.41 -24.46
N PHE A 890 4.29 -40.29 -23.14
CA PHE A 890 5.59 -40.46 -22.49
C PHE A 890 5.90 -41.94 -22.23
N ASN A 891 6.80 -42.50 -23.05
CA ASN A 891 7.27 -43.88 -23.01
C ASN A 891 8.58 -43.99 -23.83
N GLY A 892 9.02 -45.23 -24.09
CA GLY A 892 10.28 -45.50 -24.78
C GLY A 892 10.38 -45.06 -26.24
N SER A 893 9.31 -44.50 -26.79
CA SER A 893 9.24 -43.92 -28.13
C SER A 893 9.00 -42.40 -28.12
N TYR A 894 9.03 -41.75 -26.95
CA TYR A 894 8.77 -40.32 -26.83
C TYR A 894 9.78 -39.47 -27.62
N ASN A 895 11.04 -39.90 -27.67
CA ASN A 895 12.08 -39.24 -28.46
C ASN A 895 12.28 -39.86 -29.84
N ASP A 896 11.35 -40.69 -30.33
CA ASP A 896 11.42 -41.26 -31.68
C ASP A 896 11.05 -40.19 -32.74
N PRO A 897 11.99 -39.76 -33.59
CA PRO A 897 11.73 -38.75 -34.63
C PRO A 897 10.74 -39.24 -35.70
N ALA A 898 10.40 -40.53 -35.74
CA ALA A 898 9.35 -41.04 -36.62
C ALA A 898 7.93 -40.73 -36.12
N LEU A 899 7.77 -40.40 -34.84
CA LEU A 899 6.47 -40.12 -34.21
C LEU A 899 6.26 -38.65 -33.86
N TYR A 900 7.33 -37.98 -33.42
CA TYR A 900 7.29 -36.58 -32.99
C TYR A 900 8.45 -35.81 -33.61
N ASP A 901 8.21 -34.54 -33.94
CA ASP A 901 9.30 -33.65 -34.31
C ASP A 901 10.15 -33.36 -33.04
N ARG A 902 11.45 -33.64 -33.14
CA ARG A 902 12.44 -33.49 -32.05
C ARG A 902 13.66 -32.68 -32.45
N GLU A 903 13.69 -32.21 -33.69
CA GLU A 903 14.64 -31.24 -34.20
C GLU A 903 13.87 -30.16 -34.96
N GLN A 904 14.16 -28.90 -34.66
CA GLN A 904 13.56 -27.75 -35.32
C GLN A 904 14.67 -26.87 -35.91
N THR A 905 14.52 -26.49 -37.17
CA THR A 905 15.40 -25.50 -37.81
C THR A 905 14.94 -24.10 -37.43
N LEU A 906 15.85 -23.33 -36.82
CA LEU A 906 15.64 -21.95 -36.43
C LEU A 906 16.30 -21.03 -37.46
N ASN A 907 15.54 -20.10 -38.03
CA ASN A 907 16.08 -19.04 -38.87
C ASN A 907 16.09 -17.76 -38.04
N VAL A 908 17.23 -17.45 -37.43
CA VAL A 908 17.32 -16.34 -36.48
C VAL A 908 17.28 -15.02 -37.25
N PRO A 909 16.34 -14.11 -36.96
CA PRO A 909 16.31 -12.80 -37.60
C PRO A 909 17.63 -12.05 -37.41
N ILE A 910 18.03 -11.23 -38.39
CA ILE A 910 19.32 -10.51 -38.36
C ILE A 910 19.34 -9.39 -37.31
N ASP A 911 18.16 -8.92 -36.98
CA ASP A 911 17.82 -7.84 -36.08
C ASP A 911 17.39 -8.34 -34.70
N ALA A 912 17.27 -9.66 -34.52
CA ALA A 912 17.01 -10.27 -33.22
C ALA A 912 18.11 -9.88 -32.23
N SER A 913 17.67 -9.30 -31.12
CA SER A 913 18.53 -8.79 -30.06
C SER A 913 18.56 -9.69 -28.84
N ARG A 914 17.47 -10.43 -28.61
CA ARG A 914 17.37 -11.50 -27.61
C ARG A 914 16.57 -12.67 -28.19
N VAL A 915 16.97 -13.90 -27.87
CA VAL A 915 16.32 -15.13 -28.35
C VAL A 915 16.08 -16.06 -27.17
N ARG A 916 14.84 -16.53 -27.01
CA ARG A 916 14.43 -17.28 -25.81
C ARG A 916 13.62 -18.52 -26.17
N ILE A 917 13.82 -19.60 -25.43
CA ILE A 917 12.90 -20.73 -25.43
C ILE A 917 11.80 -20.42 -24.42
N VAL A 918 10.54 -20.59 -24.82
CA VAL A 918 9.37 -20.43 -23.97
C VAL A 918 8.56 -21.72 -24.05
N ALA A 919 8.40 -22.39 -22.90
CA ALA A 919 7.78 -23.70 -22.82
C ALA A 919 6.68 -23.74 -21.76
N THR A 920 5.53 -24.29 -22.12
CA THR A 920 4.44 -24.61 -21.19
C THR A 920 4.26 -26.12 -21.16
N ILE A 921 4.78 -26.78 -20.12
CA ILE A 921 4.87 -28.24 -20.07
C ILE A 921 4.17 -28.79 -18.81
N THR A 922 3.26 -29.76 -19.02
CA THR A 922 2.56 -30.44 -17.92
C THR A 922 2.48 -31.94 -18.17
N GLY A 923 2.73 -32.74 -17.13
CA GLY A 923 2.58 -34.19 -17.15
C GLY A 923 1.21 -34.65 -16.68
N HIS A 924 0.63 -35.63 -17.38
CA HIS A 924 -0.71 -36.15 -17.11
C HIS A 924 -0.76 -37.68 -17.10
N GLY A 925 -1.61 -38.23 -16.23
CA GLY A 925 -1.89 -39.66 -16.12
C GLY A 925 -1.24 -40.36 -14.92
N PHE A 926 -1.95 -41.34 -14.35
CA PHE A 926 -1.58 -42.05 -13.12
C PHE A 926 -1.82 -43.58 -13.22
N GLN A 927 -1.14 -44.37 -12.35
CA GLN A 927 -1.33 -45.83 -12.11
C GLN A 927 -1.11 -46.79 -13.29
N LYS A 928 -0.22 -46.45 -14.22
CA LYS A 928 0.08 -47.32 -15.38
C LYS A 928 1.47 -47.93 -15.39
N ASP A 929 2.33 -47.56 -14.44
CA ASP A 929 3.66 -48.13 -14.22
C ASP A 929 4.17 -47.87 -12.79
N ASP A 930 5.31 -48.48 -12.45
CA ASP A 930 5.94 -48.38 -11.13
C ASP A 930 6.38 -46.94 -10.76
N ALA A 931 6.53 -46.05 -11.75
CA ALA A 931 7.00 -44.67 -11.55
C ALA A 931 5.87 -43.63 -11.45
N ASN A 932 4.62 -44.02 -11.71
CA ASN A 932 3.46 -43.12 -11.77
C ASN A 932 3.65 -41.92 -12.71
N CYS A 933 4.37 -42.13 -13.81
CA CYS A 933 4.44 -41.11 -14.86
C CYS A 933 3.08 -40.96 -15.54
N ALA A 934 2.74 -39.81 -16.14
CA ALA A 934 3.55 -38.59 -16.23
C ALA A 934 3.16 -37.52 -15.20
N GLU A 935 2.08 -37.70 -14.44
CA GLU A 935 1.62 -36.69 -13.48
C GLU A 935 2.50 -36.60 -12.22
N PHE A 936 2.94 -37.76 -11.70
CA PHE A 936 3.63 -37.86 -10.40
C PHE A 936 5.09 -38.29 -10.53
N CYS A 937 5.72 -38.02 -11.68
CA CYS A 937 7.11 -38.35 -11.91
C CYS A 937 7.85 -37.17 -12.52
N ASP A 938 9.12 -37.00 -12.15
CA ASP A 938 9.94 -35.91 -12.65
C ASP A 938 10.44 -36.24 -14.06
N HIS A 939 9.74 -35.73 -15.07
CA HIS A 939 10.20 -35.79 -16.44
C HIS A 939 11.01 -34.52 -16.77
N GLU A 940 12.22 -34.74 -17.29
CA GLU A 940 13.18 -33.71 -17.66
C GLU A 940 13.05 -33.38 -19.15
N HIS A 941 13.13 -32.10 -19.51
CA HIS A 941 12.96 -31.57 -20.86
C HIS A 941 14.23 -30.89 -21.32
N HIS A 942 15.05 -31.59 -22.11
CA HIS A 942 16.36 -31.12 -22.53
C HIS A 942 16.30 -30.44 -23.90
N PHE A 943 16.90 -29.26 -23.98
CA PHE A 943 17.04 -28.44 -25.18
C PHE A 943 18.52 -28.28 -25.52
N THR A 944 18.89 -28.46 -26.79
CA THR A 944 20.30 -28.35 -27.22
C THR A 944 20.46 -27.62 -28.54
N ILE A 945 21.46 -26.74 -28.62
CA ILE A 945 21.99 -26.16 -29.86
C ILE A 945 23.50 -26.33 -29.85
N GLY A 946 24.05 -27.08 -30.81
CA GLY A 946 25.48 -27.36 -30.87
C GLY A 946 26.00 -28.07 -29.61
N SER A 947 26.85 -27.40 -28.83
CA SER A 947 27.36 -27.88 -27.53
C SER A 947 26.60 -27.35 -26.32
N ASN A 948 25.71 -26.39 -26.53
CA ASN A 948 24.98 -25.73 -25.44
C ASN A 948 23.72 -26.53 -25.11
N THR A 949 23.37 -26.58 -23.83
CA THR A 949 22.24 -27.35 -23.33
C THR A 949 21.58 -26.63 -22.16
N ALA A 950 20.27 -26.73 -22.08
CA ALA A 950 19.46 -26.36 -20.92
C ALA A 950 18.36 -27.39 -20.75
N TYR A 951 17.77 -27.45 -19.56
CA TYR A 951 16.64 -28.32 -19.34
C TYR A 951 15.67 -27.76 -18.30
N GLU A 952 14.40 -28.12 -18.46
CA GLU A 952 13.34 -27.94 -17.47
C GLU A 952 13.10 -29.27 -16.74
N TRP A 953 12.78 -29.21 -15.46
CA TRP A 953 12.50 -30.36 -14.60
C TRP A 953 11.53 -29.95 -13.48
N HIS A 954 10.92 -30.91 -12.81
CA HIS A 954 9.74 -30.72 -11.97
C HIS A 954 9.91 -31.36 -10.58
N PRO A 955 10.84 -30.85 -9.75
CA PRO A 955 11.22 -31.50 -8.50
C PRO A 955 10.10 -31.59 -7.46
N ILE A 956 9.05 -30.76 -7.59
CA ILE A 956 7.90 -30.72 -6.67
C ILE A 956 7.21 -32.08 -6.53
N VAL A 957 7.25 -32.93 -7.57
CA VAL A 957 6.68 -34.29 -7.59
C VAL A 957 7.20 -35.22 -6.51
N TYR A 958 8.40 -34.96 -5.99
CA TYR A 958 8.98 -35.78 -4.93
C TYR A 958 8.40 -35.48 -3.54
N SER A 959 7.61 -34.41 -3.42
CA SER A 959 6.95 -34.00 -2.17
C SER A 959 5.47 -34.36 -2.19
N ASN A 960 5.03 -35.07 -1.14
CA ASN A 960 3.61 -35.38 -0.96
C ASN A 960 2.75 -34.16 -0.56
N THR A 961 3.40 -33.05 -0.25
CA THR A 961 2.82 -31.75 0.10
C THR A 961 3.40 -30.66 -0.79
N GLY A 962 3.94 -31.00 -1.96
CA GLY A 962 4.67 -30.06 -2.81
C GLY A 962 3.80 -28.88 -3.24
N CYS A 963 2.57 -29.15 -3.74
CA CYS A 963 1.64 -28.10 -4.12
C CYS A 963 1.06 -27.37 -2.91
N GLU A 964 0.87 -28.06 -1.78
CA GLU A 964 0.48 -27.43 -0.52
C GLU A 964 1.53 -26.41 -0.04
N GLN A 965 2.81 -26.72 -0.17
CA GLN A 965 3.91 -25.80 0.17
C GLN A 965 3.99 -24.61 -0.80
N ASN A 966 3.36 -24.69 -1.97
CA ASN A 966 3.36 -23.64 -2.99
C ASN A 966 2.11 -22.74 -2.95
N VAL A 967 1.31 -22.79 -1.87
CA VAL A 967 0.18 -21.88 -1.65
C VAL A 967 0.61 -20.40 -1.68
N PRO A 968 1.71 -19.98 -1.03
CA PRO A 968 2.21 -18.60 -1.18
C PRO A 968 2.54 -18.22 -2.63
N GLY A 969 2.82 -19.21 -3.49
CA GLY A 969 3.08 -19.02 -4.92
C GLY A 969 1.83 -19.00 -5.81
N GLY A 970 0.62 -18.96 -5.22
CA GLY A 970 -0.65 -18.84 -5.94
C GLY A 970 -1.45 -20.15 -6.12
N VAL A 971 -1.11 -21.22 -5.38
CA VAL A 971 -1.95 -22.43 -5.35
C VAL A 971 -3.18 -22.18 -4.47
N VAL A 972 -4.38 -22.41 -5.00
CA VAL A 972 -5.62 -22.33 -4.21
C VAL A 972 -5.57 -23.36 -3.06
N ALA A 973 -5.71 -22.91 -1.82
CA ALA A 973 -5.63 -23.78 -0.64
C ALA A 973 -6.88 -24.66 -0.46
N ASN A 974 -6.79 -25.68 0.41
CA ASN A 974 -7.92 -26.42 1.00
C ASN A 974 -8.98 -26.92 0.03
N GLN A 975 -8.55 -27.44 -1.11
CA GLN A 975 -9.47 -27.97 -2.11
C GLN A 975 -10.02 -29.36 -1.68
N PHE A 976 -11.11 -29.81 -2.30
CA PHE A 976 -11.81 -31.05 -1.92
C PHE A 976 -11.22 -32.33 -2.52
N GLY A 977 -10.10 -32.24 -3.24
CA GLY A 977 -9.44 -33.37 -3.88
C GLY A 977 -7.96 -33.46 -3.52
N SER A 978 -7.20 -34.18 -4.32
CA SER A 978 -5.81 -34.56 -4.00
C SER A 978 -4.80 -33.40 -4.11
N TRP A 979 -5.23 -32.16 -3.93
CA TRP A 979 -4.48 -30.93 -4.17
C TRP A 979 -3.10 -30.80 -3.49
N PRO A 980 -2.79 -31.43 -2.32
CA PRO A 980 -1.49 -31.24 -1.69
C PRO A 980 -0.27 -31.81 -2.44
N TYR A 981 -0.46 -32.90 -3.18
CA TYR A 981 0.65 -33.64 -3.81
C TYR A 981 1.38 -32.79 -4.86
N GLY A 982 2.71 -32.91 -5.00
CA GLY A 982 3.40 -32.28 -6.13
C GLY A 982 3.10 -33.00 -7.45
N ARG A 983 2.93 -32.23 -8.54
CA ARG A 983 2.78 -32.77 -9.92
C ARG A 983 3.81 -32.18 -10.87
N ALA A 984 4.01 -32.87 -11.99
CA ALA A 984 5.01 -32.53 -12.98
C ALA A 984 4.58 -31.30 -13.81
N GLY A 985 4.98 -30.11 -13.36
CA GLY A 985 4.78 -28.84 -14.10
C GLY A 985 3.50 -28.11 -13.75
N TRP A 986 2.77 -28.54 -12.73
CA TRP A 986 1.53 -27.89 -12.32
C TRP A 986 1.11 -28.23 -10.90
N CYS A 987 0.17 -27.44 -10.38
CA CYS A 987 -0.62 -27.74 -9.19
C CYS A 987 -2.09 -27.52 -9.50
N ALA A 988 -2.98 -28.31 -8.91
CA ALA A 988 -4.41 -28.08 -9.05
C ALA A 988 -4.75 -26.70 -8.47
N GLY A 989 -5.54 -25.89 -9.18
CA GLY A 989 -5.85 -24.53 -8.75
C GLY A 989 -4.71 -23.53 -8.89
N GLN A 990 -3.79 -23.74 -9.84
CA GLN A 990 -2.72 -22.81 -10.18
C GLN A 990 -2.68 -22.62 -11.71
N ASP A 991 -2.24 -21.43 -12.15
CA ASP A 991 -1.86 -21.23 -13.53
C ASP A 991 -0.57 -22.00 -13.87
N VAL A 992 -0.43 -22.39 -15.14
CA VAL A 992 0.78 -23.07 -15.60
C VAL A 992 1.76 -22.01 -16.09
N LYS A 993 2.70 -21.65 -15.21
CA LYS A 993 3.76 -20.69 -15.52
C LYS A 993 4.64 -21.21 -16.65
N GLN A 994 5.05 -20.30 -17.53
CA GLN A 994 5.91 -20.62 -18.66
C GLN A 994 7.37 -20.73 -18.19
N TRP A 995 8.05 -21.81 -18.55
CA TRP A 995 9.49 -21.89 -18.40
C TRP A 995 10.14 -21.12 -19.56
N THR A 996 10.93 -20.10 -19.22
CA THR A 996 11.66 -19.28 -20.18
C THR A 996 13.16 -19.42 -19.98
N TYR A 997 13.91 -19.58 -21.06
CA TYR A 997 15.37 -19.66 -21.02
C TYR A 997 16.00 -18.86 -22.16
N ASP A 998 16.91 -17.96 -21.82
CA ASP A 998 17.64 -17.14 -22.79
C ASP A 998 18.73 -17.96 -23.50
N ILE A 999 18.66 -18.02 -24.83
CA ILE A 999 19.59 -18.74 -25.70
C ILE A 999 20.29 -17.79 -26.67
N THR A 1000 20.31 -16.49 -26.40
CA THR A 1000 20.92 -15.47 -27.26
C THR A 1000 22.38 -15.81 -27.57
N ASP A 1001 23.14 -16.24 -26.57
CA ASP A 1001 24.55 -16.65 -26.72
C ASP A 1001 24.76 -17.98 -27.46
N TRP A 1002 23.69 -18.74 -27.71
CA TRP A 1002 23.77 -20.03 -28.41
C TRP A 1002 23.62 -19.87 -29.92
N VAL A 1003 23.07 -18.76 -30.36
CA VAL A 1003 22.69 -18.51 -31.74
C VAL A 1003 23.42 -17.29 -32.29
N THR A 1004 23.47 -17.18 -33.62
CA THR A 1004 24.01 -15.99 -34.29
C THR A 1004 22.90 -15.34 -35.11
N PRO A 1005 22.58 -14.05 -34.93
CA PRO A 1005 21.61 -13.34 -35.76
C PRO A 1005 21.89 -13.49 -37.25
N GLY A 1006 20.85 -13.82 -38.04
CA GLY A 1006 20.95 -14.11 -39.47
C GLY A 1006 21.47 -15.51 -39.83
N ALA A 1007 21.86 -16.34 -38.85
CA ALA A 1007 22.26 -17.72 -39.08
C ALA A 1007 21.06 -18.68 -39.01
N THR A 1008 21.27 -19.90 -39.53
CA THR A 1008 20.34 -21.01 -39.38
C THR A 1008 20.91 -22.00 -38.38
N GLU A 1009 20.17 -22.24 -37.30
CA GLU A 1009 20.54 -23.16 -36.22
C GLU A 1009 19.58 -24.34 -36.15
N THR A 1010 19.99 -25.42 -35.48
CA THR A 1010 19.12 -26.58 -35.23
C THR A 1010 18.97 -26.78 -33.73
N LEU A 1011 17.76 -26.57 -33.24
CA LEU A 1011 17.36 -26.87 -31.87
C LEU A 1011 16.91 -28.32 -31.79
N SER A 1012 17.42 -29.07 -30.82
CA SER A 1012 16.94 -30.42 -30.51
C SER A 1012 16.24 -30.45 -29.16
N TYR A 1013 15.21 -31.28 -29.04
CA TYR A 1013 14.42 -31.46 -27.82
C TYR A 1013 14.29 -32.94 -27.45
N ARG A 1014 14.46 -33.24 -26.16
CA ARG A 1014 14.31 -34.61 -25.62
C ARG A 1014 13.61 -34.59 -24.26
N GLY A 1015 12.61 -35.46 -24.10
CA GLY A 1015 12.01 -35.76 -22.79
C GLY A 1015 12.66 -36.98 -22.16
N LEU A 1016 13.20 -36.86 -20.96
CA LEU A 1016 13.95 -37.90 -20.25
C LEU A 1016 13.34 -38.16 -18.87
N PHE A 1017 13.68 -39.30 -18.28
CA PHE A 1017 13.37 -39.63 -16.88
C PHE A 1017 14.66 -40.14 -16.22
N ASN A 1018 15.13 -39.47 -15.17
CA ASN A 1018 16.44 -39.71 -14.55
C ASN A 1018 17.59 -39.70 -15.57
N GLY A 1019 17.61 -38.68 -16.45
CA GLY A 1019 18.61 -38.53 -17.51
C GLY A 1019 18.63 -39.62 -18.60
N ALA A 1020 17.61 -40.48 -18.70
CA ALA A 1020 17.54 -41.56 -19.69
C ALA A 1020 16.18 -41.62 -20.41
N GLU A 1021 16.14 -42.35 -21.53
CA GLU A 1021 14.89 -42.63 -22.24
C GLU A 1021 13.94 -43.40 -21.33
N TYR A 1022 12.73 -42.89 -21.14
CA TYR A 1022 11.79 -43.48 -20.21
C TYR A 1022 11.23 -44.81 -20.74
N GLN A 1023 11.49 -45.92 -20.05
CA GLN A 1023 10.94 -47.24 -20.38
C GLN A 1023 10.02 -47.70 -19.24
N PRO A 1024 8.69 -47.58 -19.37
CA PRO A 1024 7.78 -47.89 -18.27
C PRO A 1024 7.83 -49.39 -17.92
N THR A 1025 7.76 -49.69 -16.61
CA THR A 1025 7.75 -51.07 -16.07
C THR A 1025 6.49 -51.29 -15.22
N GLY A 1026 6.09 -52.56 -15.07
CA GLY A 1026 4.96 -52.91 -14.18
C GLY A 1026 3.56 -52.64 -14.74
N GLU A 1027 3.43 -52.35 -16.03
CA GLU A 1027 2.15 -51.95 -16.63
C GLU A 1027 1.10 -53.08 -16.58
N THR A 1028 -0.12 -52.74 -16.13
CA THR A 1028 -1.29 -53.63 -16.19
C THR A 1028 -2.11 -53.45 -17.48
N GLU A 1029 -2.08 -52.25 -18.08
CA GLU A 1029 -2.65 -51.91 -19.40
C GLU A 1029 -1.84 -50.82 -20.09
N ALA A 1030 -1.87 -50.77 -21.44
CA ALA A 1030 -1.13 -49.79 -22.22
C ALA A 1030 -1.85 -48.41 -22.27
N GLY A 1031 -1.17 -47.36 -21.83
CA GLY A 1031 -1.38 -45.98 -22.31
C GLY A 1031 -2.19 -45.08 -21.39
N GLY A 1032 -1.83 -43.79 -21.35
CA GLY A 1032 -2.46 -42.76 -20.51
C GLY A 1032 -1.49 -41.73 -19.93
N ARG A 1033 -0.19 -41.90 -20.15
CA ARG A 1033 0.86 -40.95 -19.73
C ARG A 1033 1.09 -39.94 -20.83
N ASN A 1034 0.70 -38.71 -20.65
CA ASN A 1034 0.83 -37.72 -21.69
C ASN A 1034 1.60 -36.52 -21.14
N ILE A 1035 2.60 -36.09 -21.89
CA ILE A 1035 3.17 -34.75 -21.68
C ILE A 1035 2.40 -33.84 -22.61
N HIS A 1036 1.79 -32.78 -22.08
CA HIS A 1036 1.24 -31.70 -22.88
C HIS A 1036 2.28 -30.58 -22.88
N ALA A 1037 2.86 -30.29 -24.04
CA ALA A 1037 3.87 -29.26 -24.19
C ALA A 1037 3.51 -28.34 -25.36
N GLU A 1038 3.62 -27.04 -25.13
CA GLU A 1038 3.57 -25.98 -26.14
C GLU A 1038 4.92 -25.24 -26.03
N ILE A 1039 5.78 -25.38 -27.05
CA ILE A 1039 7.16 -24.88 -26.99
C ILE A 1039 7.44 -23.96 -28.18
N TRP A 1040 7.85 -22.74 -27.89
CA TRP A 1040 8.18 -21.69 -28.85
C TRP A 1040 9.63 -21.22 -28.67
N VAL A 1041 10.25 -20.81 -29.78
CA VAL A 1041 11.46 -19.98 -29.75
C VAL A 1041 11.04 -18.56 -30.13
N VAL A 1042 11.10 -17.65 -29.18
CA VAL A 1042 10.69 -16.25 -29.32
C VAL A 1042 11.91 -15.39 -29.63
N TYR A 1043 11.77 -14.51 -30.61
CA TYR A 1043 12.78 -13.55 -31.01
C TYR A 1043 12.32 -12.15 -30.59
N ASP A 1044 13.13 -11.50 -29.78
CA ASP A 1044 12.86 -10.15 -29.31
C ASP A 1044 13.72 -9.14 -30.07
N MET A 1045 13.11 -7.99 -30.34
CA MET A 1045 13.71 -6.86 -31.02
C MET A 1045 13.94 -5.72 -30.02
N PRO A 1046 14.93 -4.84 -30.25
CA PRO A 1046 15.05 -3.62 -29.46
C PRO A 1046 13.80 -2.75 -29.67
N LEU A 1047 13.24 -2.17 -28.62
CA LEU A 1047 12.21 -1.13 -28.75
C LEU A 1047 12.86 0.10 -29.37
N THR A 1048 12.43 0.48 -30.57
CA THR A 1048 12.91 1.68 -31.24
C THR A 1048 12.05 2.90 -30.88
N ASN A 1049 12.64 3.93 -30.29
CA ASN A 1049 12.06 5.26 -29.99
C ASN A 1049 10.79 5.28 -29.13
N ARG A 1050 10.97 5.39 -27.79
CA ARG A 1050 9.99 6.08 -26.94
C ARG A 1050 10.26 7.59 -27.08
N SER A 1051 9.47 8.31 -27.88
CA SER A 1051 9.51 9.78 -27.96
C SER A 1051 8.23 10.39 -27.43
#